data_AF-A0A066ZCC9-F1
#
_entry.id   AF-A0A066ZCC9-F1
#
_cell.length_a   1.000
_cell.length_b   1.000
_cell.length_c   1.000
_cell.angle_alpha   90.00
_cell.angle_beta   90.00
_cell.angle_gamma   90.00
#
_symmetry.space_group_name_H-M   'P 1'
#
loop_
_entity.id
_entity.type
_entity.pdbx_description
1 polymer ?
#
loop_
_entity_poly.entity_id
_entity_poly.type
_entity_poly.pdbx_seq_one_letter_code
_entity_poly.pdbx_strand_id
1 'polypeptide(L)'
;MSSRPAAPVEFATLTLGAELGRGGQGTVHQVRNKRINEAAADGGWEVVYKEYAPAVLPQVDDAALAAAVALPGRLTGEQSRWLCEKTAWPAAVVRRGGRTCGFLMRAVPDRFRFTLRTLKAGNQGPPRLATLEYLLNDDTYVAGIGLTVTDRDRLLLLADLATTLDRLHRFGIAVGDLSPKNLLFALTPQPECFLIDCDAARTDLATVLPQVETPDWHVPAGEERATRHSDTYKLALLAVRLFARDQSTTDPAALAAIDPALGDLARSSLGTDPAARPTPAAWAERLASAAGRVKAAKGSKASGGSKASGGSKRKPPAGAGASRTRVNSASGSGGSGGSSGSGGSAGPVTVPGAGAGSVAARVGKVLLGLAAVVALVLVVGYDGDSHPVGARSAADSQPLTGTHPTRLAGSSYRIPQPDPIVTSTRPPTPTPTPTPTPTPTPTPSPSPTDPVGTATVGDCFHDTGTSDHADLSPTACAAGAFKVVRINEGSTDLDGCANVPGNDESVSSKRYSRVLCLSYQSPGGDSYHARQGDCVFGPSGGGQWSLLSCRTGAFKVLAVYTGTGDHSKCDGWPHYNQWRTVPGPRGADRDVLQCLSMVFPDDAGYAPVRTCLLKSGSTFTDVGSCERSNVYVTGRTSTPNYPAFCGQDASTYWRSNEFPDLGYTVCWRWR
;
A
#
# COMPACT_ATOMS: atom_id res chain seq x y z
N MET A 1 0.61 -12.10 -23.46
CA MET A 1 -0.22 -10.87 -23.53
C MET A 1 0.40 -9.94 -24.56
N SER A 2 -0.41 -9.24 -25.36
CA SER A 2 0.10 -8.32 -26.39
C SER A 2 0.74 -7.10 -25.73
N SER A 3 1.90 -6.67 -26.22
CA SER A 3 2.68 -5.53 -25.71
C SER A 3 2.19 -4.17 -26.24
N ARG A 4 1.15 -4.14 -27.08
CA ARG A 4 0.55 -2.89 -27.58
C ARG A 4 -0.59 -2.42 -26.67
N PRO A 5 -0.71 -1.12 -26.38
CA PRO A 5 -1.88 -0.56 -25.70
C PRO A 5 -3.15 -0.99 -26.43
N ALA A 6 -4.19 -1.38 -25.69
CA ALA A 6 -5.47 -1.67 -26.31
C ALA A 6 -5.98 -0.42 -27.03
N ALA A 7 -6.31 -0.56 -28.32
CA ALA A 7 -6.89 0.54 -29.08
C ALA A 7 -8.19 1.01 -28.40
N PRO A 8 -8.50 2.32 -28.41
CA PRO A 8 -9.78 2.81 -27.94
C PRO A 8 -10.95 2.11 -28.64
N VAL A 9 -12.02 1.86 -27.89
CA VAL A 9 -13.22 1.19 -28.36
C VAL A 9 -14.33 2.21 -28.58
N GLU A 10 -14.93 2.23 -29.76
CA GLU A 10 -16.10 3.07 -30.01
C GLU A 10 -17.34 2.49 -29.30
N PHE A 11 -18.04 3.32 -28.53
CA PHE A 11 -19.22 2.96 -27.74
C PHE A 11 -20.29 2.27 -28.59
N ALA A 12 -20.49 2.73 -29.82
CA ALA A 12 -21.46 2.15 -30.77
C ALA A 12 -21.17 0.68 -31.13
N THR A 13 -19.97 0.18 -30.85
CA THR A 13 -19.60 -1.22 -31.09
C THR A 13 -19.89 -2.14 -29.89
N LEU A 14 -20.29 -1.59 -28.74
CA LEU A 14 -20.59 -2.36 -27.54
C LEU A 14 -22.03 -2.86 -27.56
N THR A 15 -22.23 -4.13 -27.24
CA THR A 15 -23.55 -4.70 -26.94
C THR A 15 -23.71 -4.76 -25.42
N LEU A 16 -24.45 -3.79 -24.87
CA LEU A 16 -24.68 -3.70 -23.43
C LEU A 16 -25.76 -4.69 -22.96
N GLY A 17 -25.55 -5.25 -21.77
CA GLY A 17 -26.51 -6.06 -21.02
C GLY A 17 -27.13 -5.27 -19.87
N ALA A 18 -27.30 -5.92 -18.72
CA ALA A 18 -27.88 -5.30 -17.54
C ALA A 18 -26.98 -4.19 -16.96
N GLU A 19 -27.60 -3.19 -16.34
CA GLU A 19 -26.93 -2.31 -15.38
C GLU A 19 -26.56 -3.13 -14.14
N LEU A 20 -25.28 -3.15 -13.81
CA LEU A 20 -24.74 -3.94 -12.70
C LEU A 20 -24.58 -3.11 -11.42
N GLY A 21 -24.43 -1.79 -11.57
CA GLY A 21 -24.30 -0.86 -10.45
C GLY A 21 -24.22 0.59 -10.92
N ARG A 22 -24.52 1.51 -10.01
CA ARG A 22 -24.50 2.95 -10.23
C ARG A 22 -23.95 3.64 -8.99
N GLY A 23 -23.01 4.55 -9.19
CA GLY A 23 -22.37 5.35 -8.14
C GLY A 23 -22.30 6.83 -8.50
N GLY A 24 -21.63 7.63 -7.67
CA GLY A 24 -21.52 9.07 -7.87
C GLY A 24 -20.75 9.49 -9.14
N GLN A 25 -19.83 8.64 -9.59
CA GLN A 25 -18.98 8.94 -10.75
C GLN A 25 -19.45 8.29 -12.06
N GLY A 26 -20.43 7.39 -12.02
CA GLY A 26 -20.82 6.66 -13.22
C GLY A 26 -21.72 5.45 -13.00
N THR A 27 -21.94 4.74 -14.10
CA THR A 27 -22.76 3.52 -14.15
C THR A 27 -21.94 2.39 -14.75
N VAL A 28 -22.12 1.16 -14.24
CA VAL A 28 -21.43 -0.03 -14.72
C VAL A 28 -22.42 -0.94 -15.43
N HIS A 29 -22.11 -1.28 -16.68
CA HIS A 29 -22.93 -2.11 -17.55
C HIS A 29 -22.21 -3.40 -17.91
N GLN A 30 -22.96 -4.50 -18.01
CA GLN A 30 -22.46 -5.73 -18.62
C GLN A 30 -22.17 -5.49 -20.11
N VAL A 31 -21.09 -6.08 -20.63
CA VAL A 31 -20.81 -6.13 -22.07
C VAL A 31 -20.90 -7.58 -22.52
N ARG A 32 -21.58 -7.83 -23.65
CA ARG A 32 -21.88 -9.21 -24.11
C ARG A 32 -21.04 -9.68 -25.31
N ASN A 33 -20.34 -8.76 -25.97
CA ASN A 33 -19.70 -9.02 -27.26
C ASN A 33 -18.18 -8.72 -27.27
N LYS A 34 -17.56 -8.60 -26.09
CA LYS A 34 -16.13 -8.30 -25.93
C LYS A 34 -15.56 -9.10 -24.76
N ARG A 35 -14.29 -9.48 -24.84
CA ARG A 35 -13.50 -9.98 -23.71
C ARG A 35 -12.13 -9.32 -23.70
N ILE A 36 -11.42 -9.42 -22.58
CA ILE A 36 -10.00 -9.06 -22.50
C ILE A 36 -9.14 -10.32 -22.55
N ASN A 37 -7.97 -10.23 -23.16
CA ASN A 37 -7.03 -11.35 -23.32
C ASN A 37 -7.62 -12.58 -24.03
N GLU A 38 -8.42 -12.37 -25.08
CA GLU A 38 -9.05 -13.45 -25.88
C GLU A 38 -8.04 -14.48 -26.43
N ALA A 39 -6.81 -14.05 -26.70
CA ALA A 39 -5.74 -14.93 -27.17
C ALA A 39 -5.10 -15.79 -26.05
N ALA A 40 -5.50 -15.64 -24.79
CA ALA A 40 -5.01 -16.47 -23.69
C ALA A 40 -5.62 -17.88 -23.76
N ALA A 41 -4.89 -18.87 -23.26
CA ALA A 41 -5.30 -20.28 -23.30
C ALA A 41 -6.63 -20.57 -22.57
N ASP A 42 -7.04 -19.69 -21.65
CA ASP A 42 -8.32 -19.74 -20.93
C ASP A 42 -9.46 -18.98 -21.63
N GLY A 43 -9.26 -18.51 -22.86
CA GLY A 43 -10.27 -17.83 -23.68
C GLY A 43 -10.56 -16.39 -23.26
N GLY A 44 -9.71 -15.80 -22.42
CA GLY A 44 -9.86 -14.43 -21.93
C GLY A 44 -11.00 -14.25 -20.92
N TRP A 45 -11.16 -13.02 -20.44
CA TRP A 45 -12.10 -12.70 -19.36
C TRP A 45 -13.24 -11.79 -19.84
N GLU A 46 -14.42 -12.03 -19.28
CA GLU A 46 -15.56 -11.14 -19.42
C GLU A 46 -15.21 -9.71 -19.00
N VAL A 47 -15.81 -8.74 -19.67
CA VAL A 47 -15.64 -7.32 -19.35
C VAL A 47 -16.95 -6.64 -18.99
N VAL A 48 -16.82 -5.56 -18.24
CA VAL A 48 -17.88 -4.60 -17.95
C VAL A 48 -17.44 -3.24 -18.45
N TYR A 49 -18.42 -2.39 -18.75
CA TYR A 49 -18.21 -1.02 -19.18
C TYR A 49 -18.60 -0.07 -18.05
N LYS A 50 -17.64 0.73 -17.57
CA LYS A 50 -17.94 1.87 -16.68
C LYS A 50 -18.13 3.11 -17.55
N GLU A 51 -19.35 3.66 -17.53
CA GLU A 51 -19.70 4.93 -18.16
C GLU A 51 -19.61 6.05 -17.14
N TYR A 52 -18.85 7.10 -17.44
CA TYR A 52 -18.75 8.27 -16.58
C TYR A 52 -20.05 9.08 -16.61
N ALA A 53 -20.44 9.58 -15.44
CA ALA A 53 -21.58 10.49 -15.34
C ALA A 53 -21.28 11.81 -16.08
N PRO A 54 -22.29 12.46 -16.72
CA PRO A 54 -22.07 13.71 -17.46
C PRO A 54 -21.40 14.82 -16.66
N ALA A 55 -21.68 14.92 -15.37
CA ALA A 55 -21.08 15.92 -14.47
C ALA A 55 -19.57 15.70 -14.21
N VAL A 56 -19.08 14.47 -14.44
CA VAL A 56 -17.68 14.08 -14.18
C VAL A 56 -16.84 14.14 -15.45
N LEU A 57 -17.44 13.97 -16.64
CA LEU A 57 -16.74 14.02 -17.92
C LEU A 57 -15.79 15.22 -18.12
N PRO A 58 -16.15 16.47 -17.72
CA PRO A 58 -15.24 17.60 -17.88
C PRO A 58 -13.96 17.53 -17.03
N GLN A 59 -13.94 16.65 -16.01
CA GLN A 59 -12.83 16.48 -15.06
C GLN A 59 -11.95 15.28 -15.41
N VAL A 60 -12.33 14.49 -16.43
CA VAL A 60 -11.56 13.30 -16.85
C VAL A 60 -10.28 13.74 -17.54
N ASP A 61 -9.14 13.30 -17.03
CA ASP A 61 -7.87 13.39 -17.71
C ASP A 61 -7.73 12.20 -18.69
N ASP A 62 -7.92 12.50 -19.98
CA ASP A 62 -7.80 11.54 -21.08
C ASP A 62 -6.42 10.86 -21.15
N ALA A 63 -5.35 11.61 -20.87
CA ALA A 63 -3.99 11.11 -20.95
C ALA A 63 -3.69 10.17 -19.78
N ALA A 64 -4.14 10.52 -18.57
CA ALA A 64 -4.02 9.66 -17.40
C ALA A 64 -4.79 8.34 -17.59
N LEU A 65 -6.03 8.38 -18.11
CA LEU A 65 -6.80 7.16 -18.38
C LEU A 65 -6.14 6.29 -19.45
N ALA A 66 -5.62 6.90 -20.52
CA ALA A 66 -4.90 6.18 -21.55
C ALA A 66 -3.61 5.53 -21.00
N ALA A 67 -2.88 6.22 -20.11
CA ALA A 67 -1.69 5.69 -19.45
C ALA A 67 -2.01 4.52 -18.50
N ALA A 68 -3.13 4.58 -17.78
CA ALA A 68 -3.62 3.49 -16.94
C ALA A 68 -3.99 2.25 -17.78
N VAL A 69 -4.71 2.45 -18.89
CA VAL A 69 -5.05 1.38 -19.86
C VAL A 69 -3.80 0.76 -20.50
N ALA A 70 -2.75 1.54 -20.72
CA ALA A 70 -1.50 1.06 -21.30
C ALA A 70 -0.60 0.30 -20.30
N LEU A 71 -0.80 0.47 -18.99
CA LEU A 71 0.05 -0.11 -17.95
C LEU A 71 0.21 -1.64 -18.05
N PRO A 72 -0.85 -2.46 -18.25
CA PRO A 72 -0.70 -3.90 -18.39
C PRO A 72 0.22 -4.33 -19.55
N GLY A 73 0.38 -3.50 -20.58
CA GLY A 73 1.30 -3.77 -21.71
C GLY A 73 2.77 -3.44 -21.42
N ARG A 74 3.04 -2.65 -20.37
CA ARG A 74 4.39 -2.31 -19.88
C ARG A 74 4.93 -3.34 -18.87
N LEU A 75 4.05 -4.17 -18.31
CA LEU A 75 4.39 -5.21 -17.33
C LEU A 75 4.76 -6.53 -18.02
N THR A 76 5.46 -7.42 -17.30
CA THR A 76 5.65 -8.80 -17.79
C THR A 76 4.30 -9.52 -17.91
N GLY A 77 4.22 -10.58 -18.73
CA GLY A 77 2.97 -11.32 -18.90
C GLY A 77 2.39 -11.86 -17.59
N GLU A 78 3.23 -12.26 -16.64
CA GLU A 78 2.80 -12.71 -15.31
C GLU A 78 2.28 -11.55 -14.45
N GLN A 79 2.99 -10.43 -14.42
CA GLN A 79 2.59 -9.23 -13.66
C GLN A 79 1.27 -8.65 -14.18
N SER A 80 1.12 -8.59 -15.50
CA SER A 80 -0.07 -8.13 -16.20
C SER A 80 -1.28 -9.04 -15.91
N ARG A 81 -1.08 -10.36 -15.96
CA ARG A 81 -2.11 -11.34 -15.55
C ARG A 81 -2.51 -11.17 -14.09
N TRP A 82 -1.54 -11.08 -13.19
CA TRP A 82 -1.78 -10.89 -11.77
C TRP A 82 -2.58 -9.62 -11.48
N LEU A 83 -2.23 -8.49 -12.12
CA LEU A 83 -2.93 -7.21 -11.95
C LEU A 83 -4.42 -7.38 -12.28
N CYS A 84 -4.74 -8.01 -13.42
CA CYS A 84 -6.12 -8.29 -13.80
C CYS A 84 -6.80 -9.35 -12.91
N GLU A 85 -6.06 -10.25 -12.27
CA GLU A 85 -6.59 -11.25 -11.32
C GLU A 85 -6.95 -10.66 -9.96
N LYS A 86 -6.29 -9.57 -9.56
CA LYS A 86 -6.51 -8.89 -8.29
C LYS A 86 -7.34 -7.61 -8.38
N THR A 87 -7.58 -7.10 -9.59
CA THR A 87 -8.22 -5.80 -9.78
C THR A 87 -9.14 -5.76 -11.00
N ALA A 88 -10.16 -4.91 -10.97
CA ALA A 88 -10.91 -4.46 -12.13
C ALA A 88 -10.18 -3.34 -12.87
N TRP A 89 -8.92 -3.57 -13.25
CA TRP A 89 -8.08 -2.56 -13.91
C TRP A 89 -8.68 -2.09 -15.26
N PRO A 90 -8.55 -0.80 -15.61
CA PRO A 90 -8.90 -0.30 -16.94
C PRO A 90 -8.17 -1.05 -18.06
N ALA A 91 -8.93 -1.56 -19.02
CA ALA A 91 -8.42 -2.41 -20.09
C ALA A 91 -8.53 -1.77 -21.48
N ALA A 92 -9.50 -0.86 -21.70
CA ALA A 92 -9.61 -0.08 -22.92
C ALA A 92 -10.40 1.20 -22.67
N VAL A 93 -9.96 2.33 -23.24
CA VAL A 93 -10.74 3.57 -23.25
C VAL A 93 -11.95 3.40 -24.17
N VAL A 94 -13.13 3.83 -23.72
CA VAL A 94 -14.33 3.85 -24.56
C VAL A 94 -14.63 5.29 -24.96
N ARG A 95 -14.87 5.48 -26.26
CA ARG A 95 -15.18 6.80 -26.85
C ARG A 95 -16.56 6.84 -27.47
N ARG A 96 -17.17 8.01 -27.45
CA ARG A 96 -18.43 8.32 -28.14
C ARG A 96 -18.23 9.59 -28.95
N GLY A 97 -18.24 9.48 -30.27
CA GLY A 97 -17.97 10.62 -31.16
C GLY A 97 -16.58 11.21 -30.95
N GLY A 98 -15.57 10.34 -30.76
CA GLY A 98 -14.16 10.74 -30.55
C GLY A 98 -13.81 11.24 -29.15
N ARG A 99 -14.79 11.47 -28.26
CA ARG A 99 -14.56 11.89 -26.86
C ARG A 99 -14.62 10.70 -25.92
N THR A 100 -13.77 10.67 -24.90
CA THR A 100 -13.83 9.65 -23.86
C THR A 100 -15.15 9.74 -23.10
N CYS A 101 -15.82 8.61 -22.91
CA CYS A 101 -17.05 8.51 -22.15
C CYS A 101 -17.00 7.44 -21.04
N GLY A 102 -15.92 6.66 -20.97
CA GLY A 102 -15.76 5.60 -20.00
C GLY A 102 -14.63 4.65 -20.37
N PHE A 103 -14.63 3.46 -19.76
CA PHE A 103 -13.63 2.43 -20.04
C PHE A 103 -14.19 1.02 -19.84
N LEU A 104 -13.58 0.05 -20.53
CA LEU A 104 -13.78 -1.38 -20.28
C LEU A 104 -12.85 -1.85 -19.17
N MET A 105 -13.33 -2.74 -18.32
CA MET A 105 -12.53 -3.40 -17.28
C MET A 105 -12.98 -4.84 -17.09
N ARG A 106 -12.16 -5.66 -16.43
CA ARG A 106 -12.52 -7.05 -16.11
C ARG A 106 -13.82 -7.10 -15.30
N ALA A 107 -14.73 -8.00 -15.66
CA ALA A 107 -15.89 -8.31 -14.83
C ALA A 107 -15.45 -9.00 -13.52
N VAL A 108 -16.11 -8.64 -12.42
CA VAL A 108 -15.85 -9.27 -11.11
C VAL A 108 -16.10 -10.79 -11.20
N PRO A 109 -15.11 -11.64 -10.84
CA PRO A 109 -15.29 -13.10 -10.83
C PRO A 109 -16.38 -13.55 -9.84
N ASP A 110 -17.10 -14.63 -10.17
CA ASP A 110 -18.24 -15.11 -9.37
C ASP A 110 -17.88 -15.50 -7.93
N ARG A 111 -16.63 -15.87 -7.65
CA ARG A 111 -16.16 -16.19 -6.29
C ARG A 111 -16.20 -15.00 -5.32
N PHE A 112 -16.25 -13.77 -5.84
CA PHE A 112 -16.43 -12.54 -5.05
C PHE A 112 -17.92 -12.16 -4.90
N ARG A 113 -18.82 -13.13 -5.07
CA ARG A 113 -20.26 -12.96 -4.89
C ARG A 113 -20.77 -13.93 -3.84
N PHE A 114 -21.81 -13.50 -3.12
CA PHE A 114 -22.53 -14.36 -2.19
C PHE A 114 -24.04 -14.15 -2.33
N THR A 115 -24.79 -15.16 -1.89
CA THR A 115 -26.24 -15.11 -1.88
C THR A 115 -26.72 -14.55 -0.54
N LEU A 116 -27.28 -13.34 -0.57
CA LEU A 116 -27.81 -12.68 0.61
C LEU A 116 -28.99 -13.48 1.19
N ARG A 117 -28.87 -13.93 2.44
CA ARG A 117 -29.99 -14.51 3.17
C ARG A 117 -30.90 -13.40 3.69
N THR A 118 -32.19 -13.49 3.38
CA THR A 118 -33.20 -12.55 3.87
C THR A 118 -34.05 -13.20 4.95
N LEU A 119 -34.55 -12.38 5.90
CA LEU A 119 -35.39 -12.84 7.01
C LEU A 119 -36.77 -13.38 6.57
N LYS A 120 -37.15 -13.25 5.29
CA LYS A 120 -38.36 -13.88 4.74
C LYS A 120 -38.04 -15.34 4.41
N ALA A 121 -38.59 -16.24 5.23
CA ALA A 121 -38.43 -17.68 5.10
C ALA A 121 -38.71 -18.17 3.67
N GLY A 122 -37.69 -18.73 3.01
CA GLY A 122 -37.81 -19.46 1.75
C GLY A 122 -37.17 -18.82 0.52
N ASN A 123 -36.90 -17.51 0.51
CA ASN A 123 -36.29 -16.85 -0.66
C ASN A 123 -34.83 -16.44 -0.41
N GLN A 124 -33.92 -17.07 -1.16
CA GLN A 124 -32.57 -16.58 -1.38
C GLN A 124 -32.64 -15.31 -2.25
N GLY A 125 -32.01 -14.22 -1.80
CA GLY A 125 -31.92 -12.99 -2.62
C GLY A 125 -31.02 -13.20 -3.85
N PRO A 126 -31.03 -12.26 -4.82
CA PRO A 126 -30.08 -12.33 -5.94
C PRO A 126 -28.63 -12.26 -5.43
N PRO A 127 -27.65 -12.82 -6.17
CA PRO A 127 -26.23 -12.70 -5.83
C PRO A 127 -25.83 -11.24 -5.65
N ARG A 128 -25.04 -10.97 -4.61
CA ARG A 128 -24.46 -9.66 -4.30
C ARG A 128 -22.95 -9.74 -4.34
N LEU A 129 -22.29 -8.62 -4.64
CA LEU A 129 -20.85 -8.49 -4.44
C LEU A 129 -20.54 -8.66 -2.95
N ALA A 130 -19.51 -9.43 -2.63
CA ALA A 130 -19.03 -9.62 -1.27
C ALA A 130 -18.07 -8.47 -0.90
N THR A 131 -18.59 -7.27 -0.66
CA THR A 131 -17.80 -6.10 -0.20
C THR A 131 -17.35 -6.29 1.25
N LEU A 132 -16.15 -5.81 1.61
CA LEU A 132 -15.65 -5.92 2.98
C LEU A 132 -16.50 -5.14 3.99
N GLU A 133 -17.34 -4.20 3.55
CA GLU A 133 -18.22 -3.42 4.43
C GLU A 133 -19.17 -4.29 5.25
N TYR A 134 -19.54 -5.46 4.72
CA TYR A 134 -20.36 -6.44 5.44
C TYR A 134 -19.65 -6.98 6.68
N LEU A 135 -18.32 -7.14 6.61
CA LEU A 135 -17.50 -7.74 7.66
C LEU A 135 -17.11 -6.76 8.77
N LEU A 136 -17.42 -5.47 8.61
CA LEU A 136 -17.24 -4.43 9.63
C LEU A 136 -18.42 -4.36 10.62
N ASN A 137 -19.38 -5.27 10.53
CA ASN A 137 -20.48 -5.41 11.48
C ASN A 137 -20.25 -6.62 12.39
N ASP A 138 -21.03 -6.74 13.46
CA ASP A 138 -20.93 -7.86 14.40
C ASP A 138 -21.18 -9.23 13.74
N ASP A 139 -20.66 -10.28 14.36
CA ASP A 139 -20.73 -11.63 13.81
C ASP A 139 -22.18 -12.18 13.72
N THR A 140 -23.13 -11.62 14.48
CA THR A 140 -24.56 -11.98 14.38
C THR A 140 -25.16 -11.46 13.09
N TYR A 141 -24.85 -10.21 12.73
CA TYR A 141 -25.22 -9.64 11.43
C TYR A 141 -24.61 -10.44 10.28
N VAL A 142 -23.30 -10.70 10.33
CA VAL A 142 -22.56 -11.43 9.29
C VAL A 142 -23.14 -12.83 9.07
N ALA A 143 -23.42 -13.57 10.15
CA ALA A 143 -24.10 -14.86 10.09
C ALA A 143 -25.53 -14.75 9.53
N GLY A 144 -26.26 -13.70 9.92
CA GLY A 144 -27.63 -13.42 9.49
C GLY A 144 -27.75 -13.20 7.98
N ILE A 145 -26.76 -12.55 7.35
CA ILE A 145 -26.71 -12.33 5.90
C ILE A 145 -26.18 -13.55 5.12
N GLY A 146 -25.77 -14.60 5.82
CA GLY A 146 -25.38 -15.89 5.24
C GLY A 146 -23.87 -16.09 5.05
N LEU A 147 -23.05 -15.25 5.67
CA LEU A 147 -21.59 -15.37 5.65
C LEU A 147 -21.09 -16.03 6.93
N THR A 148 -20.03 -16.83 6.82
CA THR A 148 -19.32 -17.40 7.97
C THR A 148 -17.86 -17.03 7.85
N VAL A 149 -17.36 -16.19 8.76
CA VAL A 149 -16.00 -15.66 8.71
C VAL A 149 -15.35 -15.78 10.07
N THR A 150 -14.17 -16.38 10.13
CA THR A 150 -13.37 -16.51 11.37
C THR A 150 -12.37 -15.35 11.51
N ASP A 151 -11.78 -15.16 12.68
CA ASP A 151 -10.67 -14.20 12.84
C ASP A 151 -9.45 -14.60 12.00
N ARG A 152 -9.20 -15.90 11.82
CA ARG A 152 -8.16 -16.38 10.91
C ARG A 152 -8.43 -15.95 9.47
N ASP A 153 -9.68 -16.01 9.02
CA ASP A 153 -10.04 -15.54 7.68
C ASP A 153 -9.82 -14.03 7.55
N ARG A 154 -10.18 -13.25 8.57
CA ARG A 154 -9.93 -11.79 8.59
C ARG A 154 -8.44 -11.45 8.51
N LEU A 155 -7.59 -12.17 9.26
CA LEU A 155 -6.14 -12.02 9.17
C LEU A 155 -5.63 -12.32 7.75
N LEU A 156 -6.11 -13.41 7.14
CA LEU A 156 -5.69 -13.80 5.78
C LEU A 156 -6.19 -12.84 4.69
N LEU A 157 -7.41 -12.31 4.82
CA LEU A 157 -7.93 -11.27 3.92
C LEU A 157 -7.08 -10.00 3.99
N LEU A 158 -6.75 -9.53 5.20
CA LEU A 158 -5.87 -8.38 5.37
C LEU A 158 -4.45 -8.68 4.84
N ALA A 159 -3.93 -9.89 5.04
CA ALA A 159 -2.60 -10.27 4.56
C ALA A 159 -2.53 -10.26 3.02
N ASP A 160 -3.56 -10.78 2.36
CA ASP A 160 -3.68 -10.75 0.90
C ASP A 160 -3.84 -9.32 0.38
N LEU A 161 -4.65 -8.49 1.04
CA LEU A 161 -4.77 -7.06 0.68
C LEU A 161 -3.44 -6.33 0.85
N ALA A 162 -2.76 -6.50 1.98
CA ALA A 162 -1.48 -5.85 2.26
C ALA A 162 -0.41 -6.27 1.24
N THR A 163 -0.38 -7.55 0.86
CA THR A 163 0.48 -8.07 -0.21
C THR A 163 0.13 -7.46 -1.57
N THR A 164 -1.16 -7.27 -1.84
CA THR A 164 -1.66 -6.66 -3.08
C THR A 164 -1.26 -5.19 -3.16
N LEU A 165 -1.45 -4.42 -2.09
CA LEU A 165 -1.06 -3.01 -2.01
C LEU A 165 0.44 -2.84 -2.21
N ASP A 166 1.27 -3.67 -1.54
CA ASP A 166 2.72 -3.62 -1.70
C ASP A 166 3.13 -3.84 -3.17
N ARG A 167 2.52 -4.81 -3.85
CA ARG A 167 2.82 -5.09 -5.27
C ARG A 167 2.30 -3.99 -6.20
N LEU A 168 1.14 -3.39 -5.94
CA LEU A 168 0.64 -2.22 -6.68
C LEU A 168 1.58 -1.01 -6.50
N HIS A 169 2.03 -0.76 -5.28
CA HIS A 169 2.99 0.31 -4.98
C HIS A 169 4.30 0.08 -5.73
N ARG A 170 4.77 -1.16 -5.87
CA ARG A 170 5.94 -1.51 -6.69
C ARG A 170 5.75 -1.24 -8.19
N PHE A 171 4.52 -1.27 -8.69
CA PHE A 171 4.18 -0.84 -10.05
C PHE A 171 4.01 0.68 -10.19
N GLY A 172 4.24 1.45 -9.13
CA GLY A 172 4.01 2.91 -9.14
C GLY A 172 2.54 3.28 -9.08
N ILE A 173 1.69 2.38 -8.58
CA ILE A 173 0.25 2.59 -8.41
C ILE A 173 -0.03 2.83 -6.94
N ALA A 174 -0.76 3.90 -6.61
CA ALA A 174 -1.42 4.06 -5.32
C ALA A 174 -2.93 4.00 -5.55
N VAL A 175 -3.67 3.26 -4.71
CA VAL A 175 -5.09 2.93 -4.93
C VAL A 175 -5.97 4.16 -4.81
N GLY A 176 -5.64 5.10 -3.91
CA GLY A 176 -6.44 6.29 -3.69
C GLY A 176 -7.64 6.02 -2.80
N ASP A 177 -8.77 5.61 -3.37
CA ASP A 177 -9.99 5.34 -2.60
C ASP A 177 -10.04 3.91 -2.06
N LEU A 178 -9.08 3.57 -1.19
CA LEU A 178 -9.05 2.29 -0.47
C LEU A 178 -10.12 2.27 0.63
N SER A 179 -11.28 1.68 0.34
CA SER A 179 -12.42 1.61 1.24
C SER A 179 -13.10 0.23 1.20
N PRO A 180 -13.90 -0.14 2.20
CA PRO A 180 -14.51 -1.46 2.30
C PRO A 180 -15.60 -1.68 1.23
N LYS A 181 -16.04 -0.60 0.55
CA LYS A 181 -16.94 -0.65 -0.60
C LYS A 181 -16.23 -0.98 -1.91
N ASN A 182 -14.96 -0.59 -2.01
CA ASN A 182 -14.11 -0.85 -3.19
C ASN A 182 -13.27 -2.13 -3.05
N LEU A 183 -13.44 -2.86 -1.95
CA LEU A 183 -12.76 -4.11 -1.64
C LEU A 183 -13.73 -5.26 -1.59
N LEU A 184 -13.60 -6.20 -2.52
CA LEU A 184 -14.34 -7.45 -2.51
C LEU A 184 -13.52 -8.55 -1.84
N PHE A 185 -14.18 -9.54 -1.25
CA PHE A 185 -13.53 -10.70 -0.66
C PHE A 185 -14.12 -12.03 -1.15
N ALA A 186 -13.27 -13.04 -1.19
CA ALA A 186 -13.66 -14.45 -1.31
C ALA A 186 -13.00 -15.21 -0.17
N LEU A 187 -13.63 -16.28 0.32
CA LEU A 187 -13.10 -17.13 1.40
C LEU A 187 -12.66 -18.51 0.89
N THR A 188 -13.15 -18.91 -0.28
CA THR A 188 -12.89 -20.20 -0.90
C THR A 188 -12.37 -19.99 -2.33
N PRO A 189 -11.37 -20.79 -2.79
CA PRO A 189 -10.67 -21.86 -2.05
C PRO A 189 -9.74 -21.36 -0.94
N GLN A 190 -9.42 -20.07 -0.93
CA GLN A 190 -8.64 -19.40 0.10
C GLN A 190 -9.11 -17.94 0.25
N PRO A 191 -8.90 -17.31 1.43
CA PRO A 191 -9.19 -15.90 1.60
C PRO A 191 -8.38 -15.02 0.65
N GLU A 192 -9.06 -14.20 -0.15
CA GLU A 192 -8.44 -13.23 -1.05
C GLU A 192 -9.32 -11.97 -1.23
N CYS A 193 -8.66 -10.86 -1.57
CA CYS A 193 -9.29 -9.60 -1.92
C CYS A 193 -9.21 -9.32 -3.43
N PHE A 194 -10.18 -8.54 -3.91
CA PHE A 194 -10.23 -8.01 -5.27
C PHE A 194 -10.65 -6.54 -5.25
N LEU A 195 -9.85 -5.69 -5.87
CA LEU A 195 -10.07 -4.25 -5.93
C LEU A 195 -10.99 -3.89 -7.10
N ILE A 196 -12.00 -3.07 -6.84
CA ILE A 196 -12.80 -2.41 -7.87
C ILE A 196 -12.54 -0.90 -7.83
N ASP A 197 -13.15 -0.16 -8.76
CA ASP A 197 -13.03 1.30 -8.84
C ASP A 197 -11.59 1.80 -9.06
N CYS A 198 -10.83 1.07 -9.89
CA CYS A 198 -9.40 1.31 -10.09
C CYS A 198 -9.06 2.58 -10.88
N ASP A 199 -10.04 3.32 -11.38
CA ASP A 199 -9.84 4.65 -11.98
C ASP A 199 -9.69 5.77 -10.94
N ALA A 200 -9.91 5.47 -9.65
CA ALA A 200 -9.50 6.33 -8.54
C ALA A 200 -7.98 6.28 -8.28
N ALA A 201 -7.29 5.26 -8.82
CA ALA A 201 -5.86 5.06 -8.59
C ALA A 201 -5.00 6.17 -9.21
N ARG A 202 -3.90 6.51 -8.53
CA ARG A 202 -2.83 7.34 -9.08
C ARG A 202 -1.77 6.46 -9.71
N THR A 203 -1.44 6.72 -10.97
CA THR A 203 -0.40 6.00 -11.72
C THR A 203 0.60 6.99 -12.28
N ASP A 204 1.89 6.74 -12.08
CA ASP A 204 2.95 7.62 -12.60
C ASP A 204 2.82 9.10 -12.19
N LEU A 205 2.21 9.36 -11.02
CA LEU A 205 1.83 10.67 -10.45
C LEU A 205 0.60 11.35 -11.09
N ALA A 206 -0.07 10.69 -12.03
CA ALA A 206 -1.30 11.19 -12.65
C ALA A 206 -2.55 10.46 -12.15
N THR A 207 -3.67 11.16 -12.09
CA THR A 207 -4.98 10.63 -11.66
C THR A 207 -6.01 10.90 -12.75
N VAL A 208 -6.87 9.94 -13.04
CA VAL A 208 -7.91 10.10 -14.08
C VAL A 208 -8.94 11.16 -13.68
N LEU A 209 -9.24 11.23 -12.39
CA LEU A 209 -10.20 12.16 -11.80
C LEU A 209 -9.60 12.84 -10.56
N PRO A 210 -10.10 14.01 -10.15
CA PRO A 210 -9.75 14.62 -8.88
C PRO A 210 -9.96 13.63 -7.72
N GLN A 211 -8.98 13.60 -6.81
CA GLN A 211 -8.96 12.62 -5.72
C GLN A 211 -10.08 12.87 -4.70
N VAL A 212 -10.97 11.90 -4.62
CA VAL A 212 -12.06 11.84 -3.63
C VAL A 212 -11.87 10.63 -2.73
N GLU A 213 -12.45 10.69 -1.55
CA GLU A 213 -12.37 9.60 -0.57
C GLU A 213 -13.78 9.21 -0.14
N THR A 214 -13.95 7.93 0.12
CA THR A 214 -15.16 7.41 0.76
C THR A 214 -15.37 8.11 2.11
N PRO A 215 -16.60 8.59 2.43
CA PRO A 215 -16.89 9.19 3.74
C PRO A 215 -16.48 8.28 4.90
N ASP A 216 -15.95 8.86 5.99
CA ASP A 216 -15.37 8.15 7.15
C ASP A 216 -14.10 7.33 6.86
N TRP A 217 -13.51 7.47 5.67
CA TRP A 217 -12.24 6.84 5.26
C TRP A 217 -11.18 7.87 4.83
N HIS A 218 -11.32 9.11 5.28
CA HIS A 218 -10.39 10.20 4.99
C HIS A 218 -9.03 9.97 5.66
N VAL A 219 -7.96 10.31 4.94
CA VAL A 219 -6.66 10.56 5.56
C VAL A 219 -6.68 11.80 6.47
N PRO A 220 -5.70 11.96 7.38
CA PRO A 220 -5.54 13.17 8.16
C PRO A 220 -5.59 14.45 7.32
N ALA A 221 -6.17 15.51 7.88
CA ALA A 221 -6.32 16.78 7.18
C ALA A 221 -4.96 17.34 6.75
N GLY A 222 -4.87 17.77 5.48
CA GLY A 222 -3.65 18.29 4.89
C GLY A 222 -2.72 17.23 4.27
N GLU A 223 -3.00 15.94 4.47
CA GLU A 223 -2.24 14.88 3.81
C GLU A 223 -2.64 14.71 2.33
N GLU A 224 -1.63 14.48 1.47
CA GLU A 224 -1.86 14.16 0.06
C GLU A 224 -2.55 12.80 -0.10
N ARG A 225 -3.62 12.77 -0.89
CA ARG A 225 -4.41 11.57 -1.23
C ARG A 225 -3.74 10.74 -2.32
N ALA A 226 -4.12 9.47 -2.42
CA ALA A 226 -3.58 8.51 -3.39
C ALA A 226 -2.04 8.43 -3.37
N THR A 227 -1.48 8.39 -2.17
CA THR A 227 -0.09 8.09 -1.90
C THR A 227 0.04 6.67 -1.33
N ARG A 228 1.27 6.16 -1.34
CA ARG A 228 1.55 4.88 -0.66
C ARG A 228 1.26 4.96 0.83
N HIS A 229 1.51 6.13 1.42
CA HIS A 229 1.28 6.41 2.83
C HIS A 229 -0.22 6.53 3.14
N SER A 230 -1.03 7.12 2.27
CA SER A 230 -2.48 7.19 2.43
C SER A 230 -3.12 5.80 2.32
N ASP A 231 -2.66 4.97 1.38
CA ASP A 231 -3.14 3.59 1.26
C ASP A 231 -2.81 2.78 2.52
N THR A 232 -1.62 2.99 3.09
CA THR A 232 -1.19 2.32 4.34
C THR A 232 -2.03 2.76 5.52
N TYR A 233 -2.36 4.05 5.63
CA TYR A 233 -3.28 4.56 6.65
C TYR A 233 -4.65 3.88 6.54
N LYS A 234 -5.20 3.80 5.32
CA LYS A 234 -6.50 3.15 5.07
C LYS A 234 -6.48 1.64 5.29
N LEU A 235 -5.36 0.97 5.01
CA LEU A 235 -5.14 -0.44 5.37
C LEU A 235 -5.21 -0.65 6.89
N ALA A 236 -4.55 0.21 7.66
CA ALA A 236 -4.59 0.14 9.12
C ALA A 236 -5.97 0.43 9.68
N LEU A 237 -6.66 1.45 9.17
CA LEU A 237 -8.03 1.77 9.55
C LEU A 237 -8.98 0.60 9.27
N LEU A 238 -8.83 -0.06 8.11
CA LEU A 238 -9.57 -1.28 7.79
C LEU A 238 -9.26 -2.41 8.77
N ALA A 239 -7.98 -2.66 9.07
CA ALA A 239 -7.59 -3.71 10.00
C ALA A 239 -8.21 -3.50 11.39
N VAL A 240 -8.16 -2.26 11.90
CA VAL A 240 -8.76 -1.88 13.18
C VAL A 240 -10.27 -2.13 13.18
N ARG A 241 -10.98 -1.60 12.19
CA ARG A 241 -12.44 -1.72 12.08
C ARG A 241 -12.90 -3.17 11.89
N LEU A 242 -12.17 -3.93 11.07
CA LEU A 242 -12.49 -5.33 10.80
C LEU A 242 -12.38 -6.19 12.07
N PHE A 243 -11.40 -5.93 12.94
CA PHE A 243 -11.25 -6.65 14.20
C PHE A 243 -12.18 -6.16 15.31
N ALA A 244 -12.46 -4.86 15.34
CA ALA A 244 -13.41 -4.29 16.28
C ALA A 244 -14.88 -4.63 15.94
N ARG A 245 -15.16 -5.07 14.70
CA ARG A 245 -16.53 -5.24 14.16
C ARG A 245 -17.33 -3.94 14.23
N ASP A 246 -16.65 -2.83 13.95
CA ASP A 246 -17.19 -1.48 14.07
C ASP A 246 -16.88 -0.68 12.79
N GLN A 247 -17.88 0.03 12.28
CA GLN A 247 -17.78 0.78 11.02
C GLN A 247 -16.94 2.06 11.11
N SER A 248 -16.65 2.54 12.32
CA SER A 248 -16.21 3.92 12.56
C SER A 248 -14.95 4.03 13.42
N THR A 249 -14.71 3.08 14.33
CA THR A 249 -13.62 3.15 15.31
C THR A 249 -12.23 3.32 14.68
N THR A 250 -11.35 3.96 15.44
CA THR A 250 -9.92 4.08 15.19
C THR A 250 -9.08 3.45 16.30
N ASP A 251 -9.72 2.85 17.31
CA ASP A 251 -9.04 2.23 18.45
C ASP A 251 -8.49 0.82 18.09
N PRO A 252 -7.16 0.61 18.09
CA PRO A 252 -6.57 -0.67 17.73
C PRO A 252 -6.65 -1.73 18.81
N ALA A 253 -7.30 -1.50 19.96
CA ALA A 253 -7.34 -2.43 21.08
C ALA A 253 -7.79 -3.85 20.69
N ALA A 254 -8.84 -3.99 19.88
CA ALA A 254 -9.33 -5.30 19.43
C ALA A 254 -8.29 -6.05 18.56
N LEU A 255 -7.57 -5.33 17.71
CA LEU A 255 -6.50 -5.88 16.88
C LEU A 255 -5.27 -6.25 17.72
N ALA A 256 -4.90 -5.39 18.69
CA ALA A 256 -3.79 -5.61 19.61
C ALA A 256 -4.01 -6.83 20.52
N ALA A 257 -5.27 -7.13 20.85
CA ALA A 257 -5.63 -8.33 21.62
C ALA A 257 -5.36 -9.64 20.84
N ILE A 258 -5.38 -9.60 19.50
CA ILE A 258 -5.01 -10.74 18.65
C ILE A 258 -3.49 -10.86 18.56
N ASP A 259 -2.81 -9.74 18.30
CA ASP A 259 -1.36 -9.66 18.28
C ASP A 259 -0.90 -8.23 18.65
N PRO A 260 -0.15 -8.05 19.75
CA PRO A 260 0.35 -6.74 20.16
C PRO A 260 1.13 -6.00 19.05
N ALA A 261 1.89 -6.72 18.23
CA ALA A 261 2.65 -6.14 17.13
C ALA A 261 1.76 -5.62 15.99
N LEU A 262 0.58 -6.23 15.77
CA LEU A 262 -0.42 -5.66 14.86
C LEU A 262 -1.02 -4.38 15.44
N GLY A 263 -1.17 -4.31 16.77
CA GLY A 263 -1.54 -3.08 17.47
C GLY A 263 -0.51 -1.96 17.31
N ASP A 264 0.78 -2.28 17.38
CA ASP A 264 1.88 -1.34 17.13
C ASP A 264 1.86 -0.83 15.68
N LEU A 265 1.72 -1.74 14.71
CA LEU A 265 1.60 -1.37 13.29
C LEU A 265 0.40 -0.45 13.05
N ALA A 266 -0.75 -0.73 13.66
CA ALA A 266 -1.94 0.12 13.56
C ALA A 266 -1.68 1.53 14.09
N ARG A 267 -1.09 1.65 15.28
CA ARG A 267 -0.77 2.96 15.88
C ARG A 267 0.20 3.77 15.01
N SER A 268 1.28 3.15 14.53
CA SER A 268 2.23 3.84 13.64
C SER A 268 1.60 4.24 12.31
N SER A 269 0.76 3.38 11.73
CA SER A 269 0.11 3.65 10.44
C SER A 269 -0.99 4.71 10.53
N LEU A 270 -1.68 4.83 11.68
CA LEU A 270 -2.69 5.86 11.94
C LEU A 270 -2.08 7.18 12.44
N GLY A 271 -0.75 7.25 12.58
CA GLY A 271 -0.03 8.45 12.96
C GLY A 271 -0.13 9.58 11.93
N THR A 272 0.19 10.80 12.39
CA THR A 272 0.11 12.03 11.58
C THR A 272 1.29 12.23 10.64
N ASP A 273 2.41 11.53 10.86
CA ASP A 273 3.57 11.55 9.96
C ASP A 273 3.42 10.44 8.91
N PRO A 274 3.15 10.77 7.63
CA PRO A 274 3.01 9.76 6.58
C PRO A 274 4.31 8.97 6.37
N ALA A 275 5.47 9.62 6.46
CA ALA A 275 6.77 9.01 6.17
C ALA A 275 7.17 7.95 7.22
N ALA A 276 6.69 8.09 8.45
CA ALA A 276 6.92 7.13 9.54
C ALA A 276 6.06 5.86 9.45
N ARG A 277 5.10 5.78 8.51
CA ARG A 277 4.19 4.63 8.42
C ARG A 277 4.91 3.38 7.89
N PRO A 278 4.67 2.20 8.50
CA PRO A 278 5.25 0.94 8.03
C PRO A 278 4.69 0.55 6.66
N THR A 279 5.44 -0.20 5.85
CA THR A 279 4.97 -0.58 4.51
C THR A 279 3.82 -1.59 4.55
N PRO A 280 3.01 -1.72 3.48
CA PRO A 280 2.04 -2.81 3.39
C PRO A 280 2.70 -4.21 3.46
N ALA A 281 3.96 -4.37 3.06
CA ALA A 281 4.69 -5.62 3.27
C ALA A 281 4.87 -5.96 4.76
N ALA A 282 5.06 -4.96 5.62
CA ALA A 282 5.10 -5.12 7.08
C ALA A 282 3.81 -5.69 7.64
N TRP A 283 2.70 -5.12 7.18
CA TRP A 283 1.38 -5.62 7.50
C TRP A 283 1.20 -7.05 7.02
N ALA A 284 1.49 -7.34 5.74
CA ALA A 284 1.29 -8.65 5.14
C ALA A 284 1.99 -9.77 5.92
N GLU A 285 3.24 -9.56 6.31
CA GLU A 285 4.02 -10.55 7.05
C GLU A 285 3.47 -10.79 8.46
N ARG A 286 3.20 -9.72 9.21
CA ARG A 286 2.68 -9.85 10.59
C ARG A 286 1.29 -10.46 10.60
N LEU A 287 0.44 -10.11 9.65
CA LEU A 287 -0.89 -10.68 9.48
C LEU A 287 -0.82 -12.18 9.15
N ALA A 288 0.07 -12.59 8.24
CA ALA A 288 0.29 -14.00 7.91
C ALA A 288 0.82 -14.78 9.13
N SER A 289 1.76 -14.22 9.88
CA SER A 289 2.29 -14.82 11.12
C SER A 289 1.21 -14.98 12.20
N ALA A 290 0.38 -13.95 12.40
CA ALA A 290 -0.74 -14.02 13.33
C ALA A 290 -1.76 -15.09 12.89
N ALA A 291 -2.05 -15.18 11.59
CA ALA A 291 -2.97 -16.18 11.04
C ALA A 291 -2.50 -17.63 11.25
N GLY A 292 -1.18 -17.86 11.26
CA GLY A 292 -0.57 -19.15 11.57
C GLY A 292 -0.69 -19.54 13.05
N ARG A 293 -0.69 -18.55 13.96
CA ARG A 293 -0.82 -18.76 15.41
C ARG A 293 -2.26 -18.98 15.87
N VAL A 294 -3.23 -18.35 15.20
CA VAL A 294 -4.65 -18.55 15.48
C VAL A 294 -5.06 -19.94 14.99
N LYS A 295 -5.28 -20.87 15.93
CA LYS A 295 -5.79 -22.22 15.61
C LYS A 295 -7.08 -22.08 14.81
N ALA A 296 -7.17 -22.76 13.66
CA ALA A 296 -8.42 -22.90 12.93
C ALA A 296 -9.47 -23.52 13.86
N ALA A 297 -10.48 -22.75 14.24
CA ALA A 297 -11.56 -23.24 15.07
C ALA A 297 -12.20 -24.44 14.36
N LYS A 298 -12.14 -25.63 14.98
CA LYS A 298 -12.89 -26.79 14.49
C LYS A 298 -14.36 -26.40 14.45
N GLY A 299 -14.99 -26.58 13.29
CA GLY A 299 -16.43 -26.41 13.13
C GLY A 299 -17.15 -27.14 14.25
N SER A 300 -17.88 -26.39 15.07
CA SER A 300 -18.69 -26.96 16.14
C SER A 300 -19.70 -27.90 15.49
N LYS A 301 -19.61 -29.19 15.79
CA LYS A 301 -20.60 -30.18 15.36
C LYS A 301 -21.97 -29.70 15.84
N ALA A 302 -22.86 -29.46 14.89
CA ALA A 302 -24.28 -29.35 15.16
C ALA A 302 -24.72 -30.58 15.94
N SER A 303 -25.09 -30.40 17.21
CA SER A 303 -25.81 -31.41 17.98
C SER A 303 -27.23 -31.49 17.41
N GLY A 304 -27.40 -32.34 16.41
CA GLY A 304 -28.70 -32.77 15.91
C GLY A 304 -29.48 -33.44 17.03
N GLY A 305 -30.72 -33.00 17.23
CA GLY A 305 -31.58 -33.44 18.31
C GLY A 305 -32.14 -34.85 18.14
N SER A 306 -32.57 -35.40 19.27
CA SER A 306 -33.59 -36.46 19.31
C SER A 306 -34.93 -35.85 19.70
N LYS A 307 -35.91 -36.01 18.81
CA LYS A 307 -37.35 -35.80 19.03
C LYS A 307 -37.88 -36.81 20.06
N ALA A 308 -38.86 -36.40 20.89
CA ALA A 308 -40.26 -36.82 20.75
C ALA A 308 -41.12 -36.45 21.98
N SER A 309 -42.21 -35.75 21.66
CA SER A 309 -43.52 -35.61 22.32
C SER A 309 -43.91 -36.48 23.53
N GLY A 310 -44.63 -35.85 24.48
CA GLY A 310 -45.95 -36.37 24.91
C GLY A 310 -46.20 -36.52 26.42
N GLY A 311 -46.97 -35.58 26.99
CA GLY A 311 -48.12 -35.90 27.86
C GLY A 311 -47.94 -36.16 29.37
N SER A 312 -48.61 -35.29 30.15
CA SER A 312 -49.47 -35.62 31.32
C SER A 312 -48.93 -35.51 32.77
N LYS A 313 -49.48 -34.49 33.46
CA LYS A 313 -50.11 -34.45 34.82
C LYS A 313 -49.40 -35.04 36.08
N ARG A 314 -49.13 -34.10 37.01
CA ARG A 314 -49.48 -34.01 38.47
C ARG A 314 -48.91 -35.00 39.52
N LYS A 315 -48.13 -34.40 40.46
CA LYS A 315 -48.06 -34.50 41.96
C LYS A 315 -47.69 -35.85 42.64
N PRO A 316 -47.32 -35.90 43.96
CA PRO A 316 -46.49 -35.08 44.88
C PRO A 316 -45.51 -36.03 45.68
N PRO A 317 -45.09 -35.89 46.97
CA PRO A 317 -44.95 -34.76 47.94
C PRO A 317 -43.56 -34.72 48.67
N ALA A 318 -43.53 -33.93 49.75
CA ALA A 318 -42.44 -33.52 50.65
C ALA A 318 -41.93 -34.52 51.71
N GLY A 319 -40.83 -34.15 52.38
CA GLY A 319 -40.32 -34.63 53.68
C GLY A 319 -38.81 -34.33 53.78
N ALA A 320 -38.27 -33.38 54.57
CA ALA A 320 -38.23 -33.19 56.02
C ALA A 320 -37.33 -34.21 56.79
N GLY A 321 -36.38 -33.68 57.58
CA GLY A 321 -35.59 -34.38 58.62
C GLY A 321 -34.07 -34.29 58.38
N ALA A 322 -33.29 -33.34 58.92
CA ALA A 322 -32.96 -33.00 60.31
C ALA A 322 -31.75 -33.77 60.92
N SER A 323 -30.75 -32.98 61.31
CA SER A 323 -29.89 -33.07 62.51
C SER A 323 -28.74 -34.09 62.62
N ARG A 324 -27.51 -33.57 62.80
CA ARG A 324 -26.77 -33.47 64.10
C ARG A 324 -25.35 -32.86 63.86
N THR A 325 -24.99 -31.68 64.39
CA THR A 325 -24.26 -31.39 65.67
C THR A 325 -22.95 -32.21 65.88
N ARG A 326 -21.79 -31.73 66.37
CA ARG A 326 -21.25 -30.43 66.85
C ARG A 326 -19.79 -30.65 67.33
N VAL A 327 -19.05 -29.55 67.54
CA VAL A 327 -17.96 -29.28 68.54
C VAL A 327 -16.47 -29.34 68.12
N ASN A 328 -15.92 -28.14 67.91
CA ASN A 328 -14.76 -27.40 68.50
C ASN A 328 -13.44 -28.03 68.99
N SER A 329 -12.42 -27.17 68.83
CA SER A 329 -11.24 -26.84 69.67
C SER A 329 -9.91 -27.40 69.16
N ALA A 330 -8.70 -26.85 69.37
CA ALA A 330 -8.08 -25.54 69.62
C ALA A 330 -6.60 -25.83 69.99
N SER A 331 -5.69 -24.85 69.85
CA SER A 331 -4.28 -24.79 70.37
C SER A 331 -3.22 -25.68 69.69
N GLY A 332 -1.94 -25.31 69.49
CA GLY A 332 -1.17 -24.09 69.80
C GLY A 332 0.36 -24.27 69.52
N SER A 333 1.11 -23.15 69.52
CA SER A 333 2.60 -22.97 69.61
C SER A 333 3.51 -23.45 68.45
N GLY A 334 4.63 -22.80 68.05
CA GLY A 334 5.33 -21.58 68.46
C GLY A 334 6.70 -21.41 67.75
N GLY A 335 7.23 -20.17 67.68
CA GLY A 335 8.65 -19.77 67.41
C GLY A 335 9.08 -19.63 65.93
N SER A 336 9.96 -18.72 65.47
CA SER A 336 10.61 -17.50 66.00
C SER A 336 11.55 -16.91 64.90
N GLY A 337 11.67 -15.57 64.83
CA GLY A 337 12.77 -14.79 64.19
C GLY A 337 12.46 -14.19 62.80
N GLY A 338 12.70 -12.92 62.46
CA GLY A 338 13.20 -11.73 63.18
C GLY A 338 13.42 -10.56 62.21
N SER A 339 13.10 -9.32 62.65
CA SER A 339 13.55 -7.96 62.22
C SER A 339 13.33 -7.50 60.76
N SER A 340 13.05 -6.25 60.36
CA SER A 340 12.78 -4.88 60.89
C SER A 340 12.73 -3.99 59.61
N GLY A 341 11.98 -2.89 59.40
CA GLY A 341 11.39 -1.83 60.24
C GLY A 341 10.34 -1.03 59.41
N SER A 342 9.29 -0.49 60.04
CA SER A 342 9.11 0.92 60.50
C SER A 342 8.74 1.90 59.37
N GLY A 343 7.69 2.72 59.40
CA GLY A 343 6.60 3.02 60.34
C GLY A 343 5.44 3.62 59.50
N GLY A 344 4.32 4.12 59.98
CA GLY A 344 3.81 4.50 61.29
C GLY A 344 2.52 5.27 60.97
N SER A 345 1.39 4.79 61.48
CA SER A 345 0.04 5.27 61.20
C SER A 345 -0.36 6.38 62.18
N ALA A 346 -1.21 7.31 61.72
CA ALA A 346 -2.15 8.04 62.57
C ALA A 346 -3.43 8.31 61.77
N GLY A 347 -4.54 7.63 62.13
CA GLY A 347 -5.91 8.12 61.91
C GLY A 347 -6.44 8.78 63.19
N PRO A 348 -7.76 8.91 63.43
CA PRO A 348 -8.93 8.71 62.56
C PRO A 348 -9.93 9.90 62.65
N VAL A 349 -11.11 9.84 62.00
CA VAL A 349 -12.45 10.25 62.54
C VAL A 349 -13.56 9.86 61.54
N THR A 350 -14.71 9.49 62.12
CA THR A 350 -15.89 8.76 61.63
C THR A 350 -17.03 9.56 60.98
N VAL A 351 -17.88 8.82 60.26
CA VAL A 351 -19.18 9.01 59.55
C VAL A 351 -20.31 9.70 60.38
N PRO A 352 -21.47 10.14 59.80
CA PRO A 352 -22.59 9.29 59.28
C PRO A 352 -23.28 9.89 58.01
N GLY A 353 -24.23 9.31 57.26
CA GLY A 353 -25.02 8.07 57.28
C GLY A 353 -26.27 8.20 56.37
N ALA A 354 -26.82 7.06 55.89
CA ALA A 354 -28.18 6.78 55.38
C ALA A 354 -28.72 7.55 54.14
N GLY A 355 -29.54 7.01 53.23
CA GLY A 355 -30.33 5.77 53.21
C GLY A 355 -31.06 5.59 51.86
N ALA A 356 -31.71 4.43 51.72
CA ALA A 356 -32.28 3.84 50.52
C ALA A 356 -33.56 4.51 49.95
N GLY A 357 -33.87 4.20 48.69
CA GLY A 357 -35.18 4.43 48.07
C GLY A 357 -35.32 3.84 46.67
N SER A 358 -35.90 2.64 46.59
CA SER A 358 -36.36 1.98 45.37
C SER A 358 -37.73 2.50 44.92
N VAL A 359 -37.95 2.74 43.62
CA VAL A 359 -39.28 2.60 43.00
C VAL A 359 -39.14 2.05 41.57
N ALA A 360 -39.94 1.02 41.31
CA ALA A 360 -40.04 0.27 40.08
C ALA A 360 -40.97 0.91 39.03
N ALA A 361 -40.74 0.50 37.78
CA ALA A 361 -41.71 0.27 36.70
C ALA A 361 -42.52 1.45 36.12
N ARG A 362 -42.36 1.66 34.80
CA ARG A 362 -43.44 1.38 33.83
C ARG A 362 -42.91 1.17 32.42
N VAL A 363 -43.45 0.10 31.81
CA VAL A 363 -43.22 -0.44 30.47
C VAL A 363 -44.08 0.31 29.45
N GLY A 364 -43.58 0.50 28.23
CA GLY A 364 -44.35 0.97 27.08
C GLY A 364 -43.67 0.65 25.74
N LYS A 365 -44.05 -0.50 25.17
CA LYS A 365 -43.77 -1.03 23.82
C LYS A 365 -43.60 0.03 22.71
N VAL A 366 -42.63 -0.15 21.81
CA VAL A 366 -42.86 -0.18 20.34
C VAL A 366 -41.83 -1.12 19.67
N LEU A 367 -42.30 -2.28 19.23
CA LEU A 367 -41.79 -3.01 18.08
C LEU A 367 -42.33 -2.29 16.83
N LEU A 368 -41.47 -1.79 15.94
CA LEU A 368 -41.70 -1.55 14.51
C LEU A 368 -40.53 -0.73 13.95
N GLY A 369 -39.87 -1.21 12.88
CA GLY A 369 -38.98 -0.35 12.10
C GLY A 369 -37.73 -0.97 11.46
N LEU A 370 -37.64 -2.28 11.28
CA LEU A 370 -36.59 -2.90 10.45
C LEU A 370 -37.09 -2.97 9.00
N ALA A 371 -37.05 -1.85 8.29
CA ALA A 371 -37.16 -1.73 6.83
C ALA A 371 -36.89 -0.27 6.40
N ALA A 372 -36.08 -0.09 5.35
CA ALA A 372 -35.78 1.15 4.64
C ALA A 372 -34.69 2.08 5.23
N VAL A 373 -33.43 1.71 5.00
CA VAL A 373 -32.41 2.69 4.55
C VAL A 373 -31.87 2.17 3.21
N VAL A 374 -32.71 2.31 2.19
CA VAL A 374 -32.34 2.29 0.78
C VAL A 374 -32.92 3.58 0.20
N ALA A 375 -32.02 4.40 -0.34
CA ALA A 375 -32.26 5.62 -1.13
C ALA A 375 -32.62 6.93 -0.35
N LEU A 376 -32.04 8.03 -0.89
CA LEU A 376 -32.14 9.46 -0.54
C LEU A 376 -31.34 9.89 0.71
N VAL A 377 -30.42 10.87 0.72
CA VAL A 377 -30.26 12.11 -0.05
C VAL A 377 -28.77 12.53 -0.10
N LEU A 378 -28.24 12.85 -1.29
CA LEU A 378 -27.43 14.05 -1.55
C LEU A 378 -27.73 14.49 -2.99
N VAL A 379 -28.94 15.01 -3.17
CA VAL A 379 -29.24 16.00 -4.21
C VAL A 379 -29.19 17.33 -3.47
N VAL A 380 -28.10 18.07 -3.64
CA VAL A 380 -28.15 19.52 -3.45
C VAL A 380 -28.30 20.10 -4.84
N GLY A 381 -29.53 20.50 -5.15
CA GLY A 381 -29.81 21.37 -6.28
C GLY A 381 -29.22 22.74 -6.02
N TYR A 382 -28.53 23.27 -7.02
CA TYR A 382 -28.28 24.70 -7.19
C TYR A 382 -28.96 25.09 -8.50
N ASP A 383 -30.18 25.59 -8.39
CA ASP A 383 -30.86 26.49 -9.33
C ASP A 383 -31.11 27.76 -8.51
N GLY A 384 -30.92 29.00 -8.95
CA GLY A 384 -30.42 29.58 -10.19
C GLY A 384 -30.34 31.09 -9.96
N ASP A 385 -29.65 31.82 -10.83
CA ASP A 385 -30.18 33.03 -11.48
C ASP A 385 -29.09 33.69 -12.32
N SER A 386 -29.21 33.45 -13.62
CA SER A 386 -28.60 34.24 -14.67
C SER A 386 -29.62 35.28 -15.15
N HIS A 387 -29.24 36.56 -15.16
CA HIS A 387 -29.83 37.53 -16.08
C HIS A 387 -28.77 38.28 -16.89
N PRO A 388 -29.09 38.62 -18.15
CA PRO A 388 -28.12 38.96 -19.18
C PRO A 388 -28.10 40.46 -19.51
N VAL A 389 -26.94 40.95 -19.97
CA VAL A 389 -26.81 42.17 -20.78
C VAL A 389 -25.69 41.84 -21.78
N GLY A 390 -25.86 41.83 -23.09
CA GLY A 390 -26.64 42.69 -23.97
C GLY A 390 -25.66 43.18 -25.02
N ALA A 391 -25.61 42.49 -26.16
CA ALA A 391 -24.71 42.75 -27.27
C ALA A 391 -24.96 44.12 -27.93
N ARG A 392 -23.90 44.81 -28.36
CA ARG A 392 -23.92 45.71 -29.52
C ARG A 392 -22.62 45.63 -30.32
N SER A 393 -22.83 45.66 -31.62
CA SER A 393 -21.94 45.39 -32.74
C SER A 393 -20.87 46.43 -33.05
N ALA A 394 -19.99 45.98 -33.95
CA ALA A 394 -19.46 46.67 -35.12
C ALA A 394 -18.05 47.25 -35.02
N ALA A 395 -17.16 46.57 -35.76
CA ALA A 395 -16.12 47.09 -36.65
C ALA A 395 -15.68 48.54 -36.46
N ASP A 396 -14.38 48.76 -36.28
CA ASP A 396 -13.59 49.31 -37.39
C ASP A 396 -12.08 49.13 -37.18
N SER A 397 -11.39 49.43 -38.25
CA SER A 397 -10.03 49.14 -38.66
C SER A 397 -8.99 50.10 -38.08
N GLN A 398 -7.72 49.69 -38.27
CA GLN A 398 -6.53 50.51 -38.54
C GLN A 398 -5.56 50.93 -37.41
N PRO A 399 -4.27 51.11 -37.78
CA PRO A 399 -3.11 51.06 -36.88
C PRO A 399 -2.58 52.44 -36.47
N LEU A 400 -1.88 52.48 -35.33
CA LEU A 400 -1.26 53.68 -34.77
C LEU A 400 0.12 53.95 -35.39
N THR A 401 0.18 54.94 -36.27
CA THR A 401 1.35 55.77 -36.55
C THR A 401 1.49 56.85 -35.48
N GLY A 402 2.67 56.98 -34.87
CA GLY A 402 3.02 58.10 -33.99
C GLY A 402 4.09 58.99 -34.62
N THR A 403 3.70 60.20 -34.99
CA THR A 403 4.61 61.31 -35.31
C THR A 403 4.09 62.60 -34.65
N HIS A 404 4.98 63.33 -34.00
CA HIS A 404 4.80 64.73 -33.58
C HIS A 404 6.09 65.53 -33.91
N PRO A 405 6.02 66.87 -34.05
CA PRO A 405 6.60 67.57 -35.19
C PRO A 405 7.46 68.81 -34.84
N THR A 406 8.07 69.41 -35.87
CA THR A 406 8.39 70.86 -36.04
C THR A 406 9.43 71.52 -35.10
N ARG A 407 10.35 72.42 -35.50
CA ARG A 407 10.57 73.25 -36.72
C ARG A 407 11.92 74.00 -36.64
N LEU A 408 12.32 74.57 -37.80
CA LEU A 408 13.21 75.75 -38.07
C LEU A 408 14.74 75.54 -37.91
N ALA A 409 15.64 76.05 -38.76
CA ALA A 409 15.60 76.75 -40.06
C ALA A 409 17.05 76.95 -40.56
N GLY A 410 17.22 77.25 -41.86
CA GLY A 410 18.41 77.92 -42.45
C GLY A 410 19.33 76.99 -43.25
N SER A 411 19.16 76.86 -44.57
CA SER A 411 19.64 77.75 -45.65
C SER A 411 21.15 77.72 -45.90
N SER A 412 21.57 77.06 -46.98
CA SER A 412 22.18 77.68 -48.18
C SER A 412 23.22 76.78 -48.90
N TYR A 413 23.03 76.73 -50.21
CA TYR A 413 23.80 76.20 -51.34
C TYR A 413 25.35 76.18 -51.26
N ARG A 414 25.98 75.08 -51.72
CA ARG A 414 26.89 75.05 -52.92
C ARG A 414 27.35 73.63 -53.33
N ILE A 415 27.21 73.32 -54.62
CA ILE A 415 27.88 72.25 -55.42
C ILE A 415 29.16 72.91 -56.07
N PRO A 416 30.05 72.32 -56.94
CA PRO A 416 30.42 70.92 -57.31
C PRO A 416 31.95 70.60 -57.53
N GLN A 417 32.33 69.29 -57.51
CA GLN A 417 33.14 68.50 -58.51
C GLN A 417 34.68 68.80 -58.73
N PRO A 418 35.48 68.01 -59.49
CA PRO A 418 35.89 66.57 -59.45
C PRO A 418 37.43 66.31 -59.42
N ASP A 419 37.84 65.03 -59.29
CA ASP A 419 38.94 64.24 -59.95
C ASP A 419 40.32 64.89 -60.28
N PRO A 420 41.49 64.18 -60.20
CA PRO A 420 41.72 62.96 -60.99
C PRO A 420 42.75 61.92 -60.50
N ILE A 421 42.74 60.81 -61.24
CA ILE A 421 43.63 59.64 -61.24
C ILE A 421 45.06 60.03 -61.66
N VAL A 422 46.09 59.54 -60.96
CA VAL A 422 47.41 59.28 -61.55
C VAL A 422 48.05 58.02 -60.95
N THR A 423 48.52 57.17 -61.87
CA THR A 423 49.15 55.85 -61.72
C THR A 423 50.66 55.94 -61.42
N SER A 424 51.18 54.92 -60.72
CA SER A 424 52.44 54.20 -61.02
C SER A 424 53.68 54.34 -60.08
N THR A 425 54.15 53.15 -59.69
CA THR A 425 55.54 52.63 -59.50
C THR A 425 56.51 53.12 -58.39
N ARG A 426 56.64 52.27 -57.34
CA ARG A 426 57.84 51.52 -56.82
C ARG A 426 59.11 52.27 -56.31
N PRO A 427 60.08 51.57 -55.68
CA PRO A 427 60.35 51.12 -54.26
C PRO A 427 61.54 51.91 -53.61
N PRO A 428 62.34 51.47 -52.58
CA PRO A 428 62.20 50.45 -51.51
C PRO A 428 62.43 50.97 -50.04
N THR A 429 62.04 50.13 -49.07
CA THR A 429 62.63 49.77 -47.73
C THR A 429 63.24 50.87 -46.83
N PRO A 430 62.79 51.00 -45.55
CA PRO A 430 63.39 50.23 -44.45
C PRO A 430 62.38 49.60 -43.47
N THR A 431 62.78 48.47 -42.91
CA THR A 431 62.12 47.69 -41.86
C THR A 431 62.04 48.45 -40.54
N PRO A 432 60.87 48.47 -39.85
CA PRO A 432 60.82 48.61 -38.41
C PRO A 432 60.14 47.41 -37.72
N THR A 433 60.88 46.87 -36.75
CA THR A 433 60.52 46.39 -35.40
C THR A 433 59.24 45.54 -35.20
N PRO A 434 59.35 44.34 -34.57
CA PRO A 434 58.20 43.48 -34.30
C PRO A 434 57.20 44.14 -33.34
N THR A 435 55.96 44.24 -33.80
CA THR A 435 54.77 44.61 -33.02
C THR A 435 54.48 43.50 -31.98
N PRO A 436 54.21 43.81 -30.70
CA PRO A 436 53.85 42.81 -29.71
C PRO A 436 52.53 42.12 -30.09
N THR A 437 52.56 40.79 -30.11
CA THR A 437 51.40 39.92 -30.33
C THR A 437 50.29 40.25 -29.31
N PRO A 438 49.03 40.47 -29.73
CA PRO A 438 47.93 40.66 -28.80
C PRO A 438 47.78 39.42 -27.93
N THR A 439 47.83 39.62 -26.61
CA THR A 439 47.49 38.59 -25.62
C THR A 439 46.10 38.05 -25.93
N PRO A 440 45.90 36.72 -26.02
CA PRO A 440 44.56 36.17 -26.24
C PRO A 440 43.63 36.63 -25.13
N THR A 441 42.55 37.32 -25.50
CA THR A 441 41.44 37.63 -24.62
C THR A 441 40.99 36.33 -23.95
N PRO A 442 40.92 36.25 -22.60
CA PRO A 442 40.45 35.05 -21.93
C PRO A 442 39.05 34.74 -22.45
N THR A 443 38.87 33.53 -22.98
CA THR A 443 37.56 32.97 -23.29
C THR A 443 36.68 33.10 -22.04
N PRO A 444 35.47 33.69 -22.12
CA PRO A 444 34.60 33.79 -20.96
C PRO A 444 34.42 32.39 -20.38
N SER A 445 34.77 32.24 -19.10
CA SER A 445 34.48 31.02 -18.34
C SER A 445 32.98 30.74 -18.48
N PRO A 446 32.56 29.49 -18.79
CA PRO A 446 31.14 29.18 -18.87
C PRO A 446 30.49 29.59 -17.54
N SER A 447 29.41 30.37 -17.64
CA SER A 447 28.54 30.66 -16.50
C SER A 447 28.23 29.35 -15.78
N PRO A 448 28.25 29.28 -14.43
CA PRO A 448 27.93 28.05 -13.72
C PRO A 448 26.56 27.59 -14.20
N THR A 449 26.58 26.46 -14.92
CA THR A 449 25.37 25.84 -15.45
C THR A 449 24.69 25.24 -14.24
N ASP A 450 23.45 25.64 -13.95
CA ASP A 450 22.67 25.02 -12.89
C ASP A 450 22.56 23.51 -13.21
N PRO A 451 23.22 22.63 -12.46
CA PRO A 451 23.24 21.20 -12.75
C PRO A 451 21.83 20.62 -12.69
N VAL A 452 20.98 21.21 -11.83
CA VAL A 452 19.56 20.85 -11.72
C VAL A 452 18.83 21.21 -12.99
N GLY A 453 19.22 22.24 -13.75
CA GLY A 453 18.57 22.72 -14.96
C GLY A 453 18.89 21.92 -16.24
N THR A 454 20.05 21.27 -16.30
CA THR A 454 20.49 20.50 -17.49
C THR A 454 20.47 18.99 -17.31
N ALA A 455 20.24 18.49 -16.09
CA ALA A 455 20.10 17.06 -15.81
C ALA A 455 19.04 16.36 -16.67
N THR A 456 19.31 15.11 -16.97
CA THR A 456 18.44 14.13 -17.61
C THR A 456 18.28 12.90 -16.72
N VAL A 457 17.21 12.12 -16.92
CA VAL A 457 17.02 10.86 -16.17
C VAL A 457 18.19 9.92 -16.48
N GLY A 458 18.87 9.47 -15.42
CA GLY A 458 20.07 8.63 -15.51
C GLY A 458 21.38 9.36 -15.18
N ASP A 459 21.39 10.70 -15.20
CA ASP A 459 22.57 11.47 -14.79
C ASP A 459 22.89 11.28 -13.30
N CYS A 460 24.15 11.46 -12.94
CA CYS A 460 24.63 11.30 -11.57
C CYS A 460 25.36 12.52 -11.04
N PHE A 461 25.15 12.78 -9.76
CA PHE A 461 25.69 13.93 -9.04
C PHE A 461 26.32 13.50 -7.71
N HIS A 462 27.40 14.18 -7.31
CA HIS A 462 27.77 14.24 -5.90
C HIS A 462 27.02 15.39 -5.27
N ASP A 463 26.37 15.13 -4.14
CA ASP A 463 25.88 16.18 -3.26
C ASP A 463 26.91 16.45 -2.17
N THR A 464 27.46 17.67 -2.16
CA THR A 464 28.33 18.19 -1.09
C THR A 464 27.61 19.15 -0.15
N GLY A 465 26.29 19.28 -0.32
CA GLY A 465 25.43 20.18 0.40
C GLY A 465 25.10 19.72 1.81
N THR A 466 24.08 20.38 2.37
CA THR A 466 23.45 19.97 3.64
C THR A 466 22.08 19.39 3.36
N SER A 467 21.46 18.76 4.37
CA SER A 467 20.09 18.23 4.26
C SER A 467 19.05 19.24 3.77
N ASP A 468 19.32 20.53 3.98
CA ASP A 468 18.39 21.62 3.65
C ASP A 468 18.79 22.35 2.35
N HIS A 469 20.02 22.11 1.86
CA HIS A 469 20.60 22.80 0.72
C HIS A 469 21.55 21.86 -0.04
N ALA A 470 21.01 21.18 -1.06
CA ALA A 470 21.82 20.35 -1.95
C ALA A 470 22.81 21.19 -2.77
N ASP A 471 24.03 20.68 -2.93
CA ASP A 471 25.09 21.24 -3.75
C ASP A 471 25.57 20.16 -4.73
N LEU A 472 24.89 20.10 -5.88
CA LEU A 472 25.09 19.05 -6.87
C LEU A 472 26.27 19.35 -7.79
N SER A 473 27.16 18.38 -7.95
CA SER A 473 28.24 18.42 -8.94
C SER A 473 28.20 17.16 -9.82
N PRO A 474 28.22 17.27 -11.16
CA PRO A 474 28.18 16.10 -12.05
C PRO A 474 29.30 15.10 -11.74
N THR A 475 28.98 13.81 -11.74
CA THR A 475 29.93 12.72 -11.46
C THR A 475 29.58 11.44 -12.20
N ALA A 476 30.48 10.46 -12.17
CA ALA A 476 30.17 9.12 -12.66
C ALA A 476 29.16 8.42 -11.72
N CYS A 477 28.25 7.62 -12.30
CA CYS A 477 27.29 6.81 -11.55
C CYS A 477 27.98 5.65 -10.82
N ALA A 478 28.70 5.97 -9.74
CA ALA A 478 29.41 5.04 -8.88
C ALA A 478 28.87 5.12 -7.44
N ALA A 479 29.35 4.21 -6.58
CA ALA A 479 29.01 4.20 -5.17
C ALA A 479 29.28 5.58 -4.52
N GLY A 480 28.29 6.10 -3.79
CA GLY A 480 28.31 7.43 -3.17
C GLY A 480 27.73 8.55 -4.02
N ALA A 481 27.30 8.29 -5.26
CA ALA A 481 26.63 9.27 -6.11
C ALA A 481 25.10 9.22 -5.97
N PHE A 482 24.42 10.30 -6.36
CA PHE A 482 22.97 10.39 -6.50
C PHE A 482 22.59 10.34 -7.97
N LYS A 483 21.77 9.35 -8.35
CA LYS A 483 21.28 9.17 -9.71
C LYS A 483 19.89 9.78 -9.88
N VAL A 484 19.68 10.53 -10.95
CA VAL A 484 18.35 11.06 -11.31
C VAL A 484 17.45 9.91 -11.76
N VAL A 485 16.41 9.62 -10.99
CA VAL A 485 15.43 8.57 -11.30
C VAL A 485 14.13 9.11 -11.88
N ARG A 486 13.81 10.37 -11.61
CA ARG A 486 12.67 11.09 -12.22
C ARG A 486 12.94 12.59 -12.24
N ILE A 487 12.32 13.27 -13.20
CA ILE A 487 12.26 14.74 -13.28
C ILE A 487 10.80 15.13 -13.33
N ASN A 488 10.37 15.99 -12.40
CA ASN A 488 9.05 16.59 -12.38
C ASN A 488 9.16 18.02 -12.93
N GLU A 489 8.79 18.20 -14.20
CA GLU A 489 8.78 19.50 -14.88
C GLU A 489 7.58 20.35 -14.45
N GLY A 490 7.71 21.68 -14.53
CA GLY A 490 6.65 22.63 -14.17
C GLY A 490 6.37 22.77 -12.67
N SER A 491 7.25 22.26 -11.80
CA SER A 491 7.07 22.27 -10.35
C SER A 491 8.36 22.61 -9.61
N THR A 492 8.24 23.21 -8.43
CA THR A 492 9.34 23.33 -7.45
C THR A 492 9.05 22.59 -6.15
N ASP A 493 7.96 21.82 -6.13
CA ASP A 493 7.47 21.06 -4.99
C ASP A 493 8.24 19.74 -4.84
N LEU A 494 9.08 19.68 -3.79
CA LEU A 494 9.92 18.53 -3.49
C LEU A 494 9.10 17.28 -3.13
N ASP A 495 7.88 17.46 -2.61
CA ASP A 495 7.00 16.36 -2.21
C ASP A 495 6.48 15.55 -3.41
N GLY A 496 6.56 16.12 -4.62
CA GLY A 496 6.29 15.41 -5.87
C GLY A 496 7.18 14.17 -6.09
N CYS A 497 8.29 14.04 -5.36
CA CYS A 497 9.16 12.88 -5.38
C CYS A 497 8.86 11.83 -4.30
N ALA A 498 7.98 12.11 -3.32
CA ALA A 498 7.73 11.24 -2.17
C ALA A 498 7.27 9.82 -2.54
N ASN A 499 6.63 9.66 -3.71
CA ASN A 499 6.12 8.37 -4.18
C ASN A 499 6.99 7.69 -5.24
N VAL A 500 8.12 8.30 -5.59
CA VAL A 500 9.06 7.80 -6.60
C VAL A 500 9.90 6.66 -6.01
N PRO A 501 9.88 5.45 -6.60
CA PRO A 501 10.71 4.34 -6.14
C PRO A 501 12.19 4.73 -6.08
N GLY A 502 12.83 4.44 -4.94
CA GLY A 502 14.26 4.68 -4.73
C GLY A 502 14.65 6.15 -4.55
N ASN A 503 13.69 7.07 -4.41
CA ASN A 503 13.99 8.46 -4.09
C ASN A 503 14.50 8.57 -2.65
N ASP A 504 15.72 9.10 -2.50
CA ASP A 504 16.35 9.39 -1.20
C ASP A 504 16.45 10.89 -0.95
N GLU A 505 16.50 11.68 -2.01
CA GLU A 505 16.65 13.13 -1.97
C GLU A 505 15.93 13.78 -3.15
N SER A 506 15.44 15.00 -2.95
CA SER A 506 14.76 15.76 -3.99
C SER A 506 15.36 17.16 -4.05
N VAL A 507 15.68 17.64 -5.26
CA VAL A 507 16.28 18.97 -5.46
C VAL A 507 15.50 19.73 -6.52
N SER A 508 15.12 20.98 -6.24
CA SER A 508 14.37 21.80 -7.19
C SER A 508 15.20 22.96 -7.74
N SER A 509 14.86 23.38 -8.96
CA SER A 509 15.34 24.64 -9.53
C SER A 509 14.17 25.54 -9.86
N LYS A 510 14.11 26.69 -9.19
CA LYS A 510 13.13 27.75 -9.48
C LYS A 510 13.32 28.34 -10.88
N ARG A 511 14.57 28.41 -11.34
CA ARG A 511 14.92 28.99 -12.65
C ARG A 511 14.37 28.14 -13.80
N TYR A 512 14.44 26.81 -13.66
CA TYR A 512 13.97 25.87 -14.68
C TYR A 512 12.58 25.30 -14.35
N SER A 513 11.98 25.71 -13.22
CA SER A 513 10.69 25.23 -12.73
C SER A 513 10.59 23.71 -12.74
N ARG A 514 11.56 23.00 -12.14
CA ARG A 514 11.55 21.53 -12.10
C ARG A 514 12.14 20.96 -10.82
N VAL A 515 11.81 19.71 -10.53
CA VAL A 515 12.33 18.91 -9.40
C VAL A 515 13.00 17.64 -9.90
N LEU A 516 14.21 17.36 -9.43
CA LEU A 516 14.90 16.09 -9.61
C LEU A 516 14.60 15.18 -8.41
N CYS A 517 14.18 13.96 -8.69
CA CYS A 517 14.08 12.89 -7.72
C CYS A 517 15.36 12.05 -7.82
N LEU A 518 16.14 12.00 -6.74
CA LEU A 518 17.49 11.46 -6.70
C LEU A 518 17.56 10.17 -5.88
N SER A 519 18.27 9.19 -6.41
CA SER A 519 18.47 7.88 -5.78
C SER A 519 19.95 7.65 -5.47
N TYR A 520 20.26 7.50 -4.19
CA TYR A 520 21.60 7.27 -3.68
C TYR A 520 22.14 5.89 -4.07
N GLN A 521 23.30 5.89 -4.72
CA GLN A 521 24.00 4.67 -5.13
C GLN A 521 24.84 4.17 -3.95
N SER A 522 24.27 3.36 -3.07
CA SER A 522 24.98 2.91 -1.87
C SER A 522 26.21 2.05 -2.20
N PRO A 523 27.33 2.22 -1.47
CA PRO A 523 28.46 1.28 -1.55
C PRO A 523 28.08 -0.14 -1.07
N GLY A 524 26.98 -0.27 -0.32
CA GLY A 524 26.41 -1.55 0.06
C GLY A 524 25.59 -2.24 -1.03
N GLY A 525 25.44 -1.60 -2.21
CA GLY A 525 24.69 -2.11 -3.35
C GLY A 525 23.20 -1.74 -3.30
N ASP A 526 22.46 -2.20 -4.31
CA ASP A 526 21.03 -1.90 -4.49
C ASP A 526 20.16 -2.42 -3.34
N SER A 527 20.69 -3.29 -2.47
CA SER A 527 19.99 -3.66 -1.24
C SER A 527 19.68 -2.47 -0.35
N TYR A 528 20.40 -1.33 -0.46
CA TYR A 528 20.08 -0.12 0.31
C TYR A 528 18.62 0.32 0.17
N HIS A 529 18.05 0.20 -1.03
CA HIS A 529 16.65 0.51 -1.30
C HIS A 529 15.70 -0.67 -1.08
N ALA A 530 16.20 -1.80 -0.57
CA ALA A 530 15.36 -2.94 -0.27
C ALA A 530 14.33 -2.57 0.79
N ARG A 531 13.12 -3.07 0.59
CA ARG A 531 12.00 -2.91 1.50
C ARG A 531 11.69 -4.24 2.14
N GLN A 532 10.94 -4.21 3.22
CA GLN A 532 10.38 -5.44 3.76
C GLN A 532 9.67 -6.24 2.68
N GLY A 533 9.86 -7.56 2.68
CA GLY A 533 9.33 -8.48 1.68
C GLY A 533 10.24 -8.70 0.48
N ASP A 534 11.13 -7.75 0.16
CA ASP A 534 12.11 -7.93 -0.90
C ASP A 534 13.10 -9.03 -0.53
N CYS A 535 13.72 -9.62 -1.57
CA CYS A 535 14.82 -10.53 -1.37
C CYS A 535 16.14 -9.91 -1.80
N VAL A 536 17.13 -10.07 -0.94
CA VAL A 536 18.48 -9.56 -1.11
C VAL A 536 19.48 -10.70 -0.96
N PHE A 537 20.61 -10.58 -1.65
CA PHE A 537 21.71 -11.52 -1.50
C PHE A 537 23.02 -10.85 -1.87
N GLY A 538 24.08 -11.34 -1.24
CA GLY A 538 25.44 -11.10 -1.67
C GLY A 538 26.41 -11.84 -0.74
N PRO A 539 27.70 -11.53 -0.85
CA PRO A 539 28.75 -12.27 -0.14
C PRO A 539 28.67 -12.09 1.37
N SER A 540 29.06 -13.13 2.12
CA SER A 540 29.10 -13.12 3.59
C SER A 540 30.30 -12.35 4.14
N GLY A 541 31.40 -12.29 3.39
CA GLY A 541 32.66 -11.59 3.74
C GLY A 541 32.65 -10.07 3.53
N GLY A 542 31.48 -9.46 3.40
CA GLY A 542 31.33 -8.04 3.03
C GLY A 542 31.33 -7.81 1.52
N GLY A 543 30.73 -6.69 1.09
CA GLY A 543 30.55 -6.34 -0.32
C GLY A 543 29.12 -5.94 -0.65
N GLN A 544 28.87 -5.63 -1.93
CA GLN A 544 27.56 -5.19 -2.40
C GLN A 544 26.55 -6.33 -2.36
N TRP A 545 25.36 -6.03 -1.87
CA TRP A 545 24.20 -6.90 -1.97
C TRP A 545 23.20 -6.30 -2.95
N SER A 546 22.54 -7.18 -3.69
CA SER A 546 21.58 -6.79 -4.73
C SER A 546 20.19 -7.24 -4.36
N LEU A 547 19.20 -6.48 -4.83
CA LEU A 547 17.82 -6.94 -4.92
C LEU A 547 17.69 -8.07 -5.95
N LEU A 548 16.88 -9.08 -5.64
CA LEU A 548 16.58 -10.18 -6.55
C LEU A 548 15.21 -10.79 -6.27
N SER A 549 14.72 -11.61 -7.21
CA SER A 549 13.55 -12.44 -6.98
C SER A 549 13.81 -13.44 -5.85
N CYS A 550 12.85 -13.56 -4.92
CA CYS A 550 12.97 -14.50 -3.81
C CYS A 550 13.20 -15.93 -4.29
N ARG A 551 14.28 -16.53 -3.83
CA ARG A 551 14.71 -17.90 -4.15
C ARG A 551 15.42 -18.50 -2.95
N THR A 552 15.45 -19.82 -2.89
CA THR A 552 16.20 -20.56 -1.86
C THR A 552 17.64 -20.05 -1.73
N GLY A 553 18.07 -19.78 -0.50
CA GLY A 553 19.42 -19.28 -0.19
C GLY A 553 19.57 -17.76 -0.25
N ALA A 554 18.57 -17.01 -0.74
CA ALA A 554 18.51 -15.56 -0.60
C ALA A 554 17.98 -15.19 0.80
N PHE A 555 18.09 -13.92 1.18
CA PHE A 555 17.45 -13.38 2.37
C PHE A 555 16.22 -12.60 2.00
N LYS A 556 15.11 -12.88 2.66
CA LYS A 556 13.94 -12.01 2.69
C LYS A 556 14.18 -10.92 3.73
N VAL A 557 13.94 -9.67 3.36
CA VAL A 557 13.98 -8.53 4.28
C VAL A 557 12.73 -8.56 5.14
N LEU A 558 12.90 -8.67 6.45
CA LEU A 558 11.84 -8.65 7.46
C LEU A 558 11.55 -7.23 7.94
N ALA A 559 12.55 -6.37 8.00
CA ALA A 559 12.37 -4.97 8.37
C ALA A 559 13.56 -4.14 7.92
N VAL A 560 13.31 -2.84 7.84
CA VAL A 560 14.28 -1.83 7.44
C VAL A 560 14.14 -0.67 8.42
N TYR A 561 15.22 -0.33 9.11
CA TYR A 561 15.28 0.80 10.04
C TYR A 561 16.36 1.78 9.57
N THR A 562 16.00 3.04 9.41
CA THR A 562 16.93 4.11 9.06
C THR A 562 17.59 4.70 10.31
N GLY A 563 18.83 5.17 10.16
CA GLY A 563 19.54 5.94 11.18
C GLY A 563 19.89 5.17 12.45
N THR A 564 20.01 3.84 12.36
CA THR A 564 20.30 3.02 13.54
C THR A 564 21.14 1.80 13.18
N GLY A 565 22.11 1.48 14.03
CA GLY A 565 22.84 0.20 14.01
C GLY A 565 22.39 -0.78 15.09
N ASP A 566 21.31 -0.46 15.82
CA ASP A 566 20.80 -1.28 16.92
C ASP A 566 20.06 -2.51 16.39
N HIS A 567 20.81 -3.61 16.24
CA HIS A 567 20.28 -4.88 15.73
C HIS A 567 19.30 -5.56 16.68
N SER A 568 19.19 -5.15 17.96
CA SER A 568 18.19 -5.71 18.88
C SER A 568 16.76 -5.45 18.39
N LYS A 569 16.56 -4.43 17.54
CA LYS A 569 15.30 -4.17 16.81
C LYS A 569 14.85 -5.36 15.94
N CYS A 570 15.76 -6.25 15.59
CA CYS A 570 15.46 -7.43 14.78
C CYS A 570 14.96 -8.64 15.60
N ASP A 571 15.24 -8.71 16.91
CA ASP A 571 15.03 -9.93 17.72
C ASP A 571 13.56 -10.37 17.82
N GLY A 572 12.61 -9.43 17.65
CA GLY A 572 11.17 -9.70 17.66
C GLY A 572 10.58 -10.15 16.31
N TRP A 573 11.39 -10.29 15.26
CA TRP A 573 10.92 -10.73 13.95
C TRP A 573 10.88 -12.26 13.82
N PRO A 574 9.73 -12.86 13.43
CA PRO A 574 9.64 -14.29 13.17
C PRO A 574 10.66 -14.72 12.13
N HIS A 575 11.34 -15.83 12.39
CA HIS A 575 12.34 -16.40 11.49
C HIS A 575 13.56 -15.50 11.22
N TYR A 576 13.73 -14.43 11.98
CA TYR A 576 14.96 -13.64 11.98
C TYR A 576 16.17 -14.53 12.25
N ASN A 577 17.15 -14.44 11.35
CA ASN A 577 18.40 -15.18 11.49
C ASN A 577 19.63 -14.43 11.00
N GLN A 578 19.46 -13.21 10.44
CA GLN A 578 20.59 -12.36 10.07
C GLN A 578 20.19 -10.88 10.08
N TRP A 579 21.15 -10.00 10.35
CA TRP A 579 20.99 -8.57 10.19
C TRP A 579 22.13 -7.99 9.35
N ARG A 580 21.92 -6.80 8.80
CA ARG A 580 22.96 -6.05 8.10
C ARG A 580 22.71 -4.55 8.17
N THR A 581 23.78 -3.77 8.34
CA THR A 581 23.75 -2.32 8.09
C THR A 581 24.25 -2.02 6.68
N VAL A 582 23.51 -1.21 5.93
CA VAL A 582 23.82 -0.77 4.58
C VAL A 582 24.11 0.73 4.62
N PRO A 583 25.29 1.20 4.16
CA PRO A 583 25.67 2.60 4.31
C PRO A 583 24.81 3.55 3.46
N GLY A 584 24.39 4.67 4.05
CA GLY A 584 23.70 5.77 3.40
C GLY A 584 24.62 6.90 2.93
N PRO A 585 24.07 8.03 2.44
CA PRO A 585 24.83 9.25 2.15
C PRO A 585 25.45 9.85 3.42
N ARG A 586 26.51 10.65 3.25
CA ARG A 586 27.26 11.26 4.37
C ARG A 586 26.38 12.25 5.15
N GLY A 587 26.32 12.09 6.47
CA GLY A 587 25.48 12.88 7.38
C GLY A 587 24.90 11.97 8.46
N ALA A 588 24.56 12.49 9.64
CA ALA A 588 23.98 11.66 10.70
C ALA A 588 22.66 11.02 10.23
N ASP A 589 22.51 9.72 10.50
CA ASP A 589 21.25 8.98 10.51
C ASP A 589 20.64 8.51 9.17
N ARG A 590 21.45 8.25 8.13
CA ARG A 590 20.95 7.70 6.84
C ARG A 590 21.36 6.26 6.53
N ASP A 591 22.14 5.62 7.39
CA ASP A 591 22.41 4.18 7.28
C ASP A 591 21.13 3.36 7.48
N VAL A 592 21.05 2.21 6.83
CA VAL A 592 19.87 1.35 6.85
C VAL A 592 20.21 0.01 7.50
N LEU A 593 19.59 -0.29 8.65
CA LEU A 593 19.60 -1.61 9.27
C LEU A 593 18.51 -2.48 8.65
N GLN A 594 18.89 -3.64 8.14
CA GLN A 594 18.00 -4.66 7.58
C GLN A 594 17.96 -5.87 8.52
N CYS A 595 16.75 -6.25 8.93
CA CYS A 595 16.50 -7.53 9.58
C CYS A 595 16.14 -8.54 8.50
N LEU A 596 16.76 -9.72 8.53
CA LEU A 596 16.74 -10.67 7.41
C LEU A 596 16.35 -12.07 7.88
N SER A 597 15.66 -12.79 7.01
CA SER A 597 15.35 -14.22 7.15
C SER A 597 15.80 -14.96 5.90
N MET A 598 16.65 -15.97 6.07
CA MET A 598 17.01 -16.91 5.01
C MET A 598 15.76 -17.56 4.40
N VAL A 599 15.62 -17.46 3.08
CA VAL A 599 14.62 -18.23 2.31
C VAL A 599 15.10 -19.67 2.21
N PHE A 600 14.58 -20.53 3.07
CA PHE A 600 14.87 -21.97 3.03
C PHE A 600 14.16 -22.68 1.86
N PRO A 601 14.57 -23.91 1.48
CA PRO A 601 13.90 -24.67 0.43
C PRO A 601 12.43 -24.95 0.73
N ASP A 602 12.10 -25.12 2.02
CA ASP A 602 10.79 -25.45 2.52
C ASP A 602 10.66 -25.12 4.02
N ASP A 603 9.50 -25.41 4.61
CA ASP A 603 9.18 -24.98 5.97
C ASP A 603 9.93 -25.77 7.06
N ALA A 604 10.63 -26.87 6.71
CA ALA A 604 11.53 -27.52 7.67
C ALA A 604 12.66 -26.57 8.11
N GLY A 605 13.08 -25.66 7.23
CA GLY A 605 14.09 -24.66 7.56
C GLY A 605 13.67 -23.69 8.67
N TYR A 606 12.37 -23.48 8.87
CA TYR A 606 11.84 -22.60 9.92
C TYR A 606 11.32 -23.35 11.15
N ALA A 607 11.13 -24.66 11.05
CA ALA A 607 10.45 -25.45 12.06
C ALA A 607 11.31 -25.68 13.33
N PRO A 608 10.88 -25.19 14.51
CA PRO A 608 11.46 -25.62 15.78
C PRO A 608 11.08 -27.07 16.11
N VAL A 609 11.72 -27.61 17.16
CA VAL A 609 11.29 -28.88 17.74
C VAL A 609 9.82 -28.77 18.17
N ARG A 610 9.05 -29.83 17.94
CA ARG A 610 7.61 -29.93 18.23
C ARG A 610 6.65 -29.32 17.20
N THR A 611 7.14 -28.93 16.02
CA THR A 611 6.28 -28.48 14.92
C THR A 611 5.69 -29.65 14.14
N CYS A 612 4.42 -29.54 13.74
CA CYS A 612 3.76 -30.47 12.82
C CYS A 612 3.88 -29.92 11.39
N LEU A 613 4.30 -30.74 10.43
CA LEU A 613 4.42 -30.35 9.03
C LEU A 613 3.70 -31.36 8.13
N LEU A 614 3.24 -30.90 6.98
CA LEU A 614 2.81 -31.75 5.88
C LEU A 614 4.01 -32.03 4.98
N LYS A 615 4.42 -33.29 4.91
CA LYS A 615 5.44 -33.78 3.99
C LYS A 615 4.78 -34.32 2.72
N SER A 616 5.16 -33.78 1.57
CA SER A 616 4.76 -34.27 0.24
C SER A 616 6.01 -34.43 -0.63
N GLY A 617 6.34 -35.66 -1.03
CA GLY A 617 7.62 -35.93 -1.67
C GLY A 617 8.78 -35.55 -0.74
N SER A 618 9.71 -34.72 -1.20
CA SER A 618 10.82 -34.17 -0.39
C SER A 618 10.49 -32.87 0.34
N THR A 619 9.34 -32.26 0.07
CA THR A 619 8.98 -30.93 0.56
C THR A 619 8.21 -31.00 1.88
N PHE A 620 8.54 -30.10 2.79
CA PHE A 620 7.82 -29.91 4.05
C PHE A 620 7.06 -28.57 4.05
N THR A 621 5.78 -28.61 4.41
CA THR A 621 4.92 -27.41 4.46
C THR A 621 4.28 -27.28 5.82
N ASP A 622 4.38 -26.11 6.45
CA ASP A 622 3.61 -25.78 7.62
C ASP A 622 2.19 -25.39 7.20
N VAL A 623 1.25 -26.31 7.43
CA VAL A 623 -0.17 -26.11 7.14
C VAL A 623 -0.93 -25.52 8.34
N GLY A 624 -0.21 -25.09 9.39
CA GLY A 624 -0.74 -24.44 10.59
C GLY A 624 -1.58 -25.38 11.48
N SER A 625 -1.53 -26.68 11.22
CA SER A 625 -2.33 -27.66 11.97
C SER A 625 -1.71 -29.04 11.92
N CYS A 626 -1.61 -29.64 13.11
CA CYS A 626 -1.27 -31.04 13.25
C CYS A 626 -2.28 -31.95 12.53
N GLU A 627 -3.58 -31.66 12.54
CA GLU A 627 -4.56 -32.58 11.91
C GLU A 627 -4.42 -32.71 10.39
N ARG A 628 -3.82 -31.71 9.76
CA ARG A 628 -3.55 -31.69 8.31
C ARG A 628 -2.10 -32.04 7.97
N SER A 629 -1.31 -32.40 8.99
CA SER A 629 0.12 -32.72 8.90
C SER A 629 0.33 -34.21 9.07
N ASN A 630 1.29 -34.78 8.36
CA ASN A 630 1.65 -36.19 8.45
C ASN A 630 3.02 -36.43 9.09
N VAL A 631 3.77 -35.37 9.42
CA VAL A 631 5.05 -35.48 10.14
C VAL A 631 5.12 -34.55 11.36
N TYR A 632 6.00 -34.89 12.29
CA TYR A 632 6.31 -34.12 13.49
C TYR A 632 7.82 -33.96 13.66
N VAL A 633 8.29 -32.75 13.95
CA VAL A 633 9.70 -32.46 14.19
C VAL A 633 10.12 -32.87 15.60
N THR A 634 11.10 -33.76 15.70
CA THR A 634 11.60 -34.33 16.95
C THR A 634 12.96 -33.75 17.39
N GLY A 635 13.72 -33.18 16.47
CA GLY A 635 15.04 -32.62 16.74
C GLY A 635 15.47 -31.62 15.68
N ARG A 636 16.36 -30.69 16.05
CA ARG A 636 16.96 -29.72 15.14
C ARG A 636 18.38 -29.39 15.58
N THR A 637 19.29 -29.27 14.63
CA THR A 637 20.66 -28.75 14.82
C THR A 637 21.03 -27.83 13.65
N SER A 638 21.91 -26.86 13.90
CA SER A 638 22.50 -26.00 12.86
C SER A 638 23.60 -26.71 12.06
N THR A 639 24.04 -27.90 12.48
CA THR A 639 24.99 -28.70 11.69
C THR A 639 24.27 -29.34 10.50
N PRO A 640 24.53 -28.94 9.25
CA PRO A 640 23.90 -29.54 8.09
C PRO A 640 24.43 -30.96 7.85
N ASN A 641 23.58 -31.81 7.28
CA ASN A 641 23.91 -33.20 6.94
C ASN A 641 24.44 -34.03 8.13
N TYR A 642 23.77 -33.93 9.29
CA TYR A 642 24.14 -34.67 10.50
C TYR A 642 23.08 -35.72 10.88
N PRO A 643 22.86 -36.78 10.08
CA PRO A 643 21.80 -37.76 10.33
C PRO A 643 21.98 -38.53 11.65
N ALA A 644 23.21 -38.74 12.11
CA ALA A 644 23.48 -39.43 13.37
C ALA A 644 22.88 -38.69 14.60
N PHE A 645 22.70 -37.36 14.51
CA PHE A 645 21.98 -36.58 15.53
C PHE A 645 20.52 -37.03 15.71
N CYS A 646 19.90 -37.54 14.64
CA CYS A 646 18.50 -37.96 14.66
C CYS A 646 18.29 -39.37 15.22
N GLY A 647 19.36 -40.15 15.45
CA GLY A 647 19.26 -41.52 15.94
C GLY A 647 18.41 -42.39 15.01
N GLN A 648 17.24 -42.82 15.48
CA GLN A 648 16.29 -43.65 14.72
C GLN A 648 15.27 -42.84 13.91
N ASP A 649 15.28 -41.51 14.04
CA ASP A 649 14.33 -40.64 13.37
C ASP A 649 14.81 -40.35 11.95
N ALA A 650 13.86 -40.12 11.04
CA ALA A 650 14.20 -39.67 9.70
C ALA A 650 14.78 -38.25 9.76
N SER A 651 15.63 -37.89 8.79
CA SER A 651 16.26 -36.58 8.73
C SER A 651 16.01 -35.89 7.39
N THR A 652 16.02 -34.57 7.42
CA THR A 652 16.15 -33.69 6.25
C THR A 652 17.17 -32.61 6.59
N TYR A 653 17.90 -32.11 5.60
CA TYR A 653 18.91 -31.10 5.81
C TYR A 653 18.98 -30.14 4.64
N TRP A 654 19.51 -28.95 4.89
CA TRP A 654 19.91 -28.02 3.86
C TRP A 654 21.16 -27.26 4.30
N ARG A 655 21.96 -26.84 3.33
CA ARG A 655 23.13 -25.98 3.56
C ARG A 655 23.15 -24.85 2.55
N SER A 656 23.50 -23.65 3.02
CA SER A 656 23.92 -22.56 2.14
C SER A 656 25.41 -22.71 1.84
N ASN A 657 25.80 -22.43 0.60
CA ASN A 657 27.22 -22.37 0.25
C ASN A 657 27.89 -21.11 0.82
N GLU A 658 27.16 -19.99 0.85
CA GLU A 658 27.68 -18.68 1.26
C GLU A 658 27.51 -18.43 2.77
N PHE A 659 26.46 -19.02 3.37
CA PHE A 659 26.11 -18.85 4.79
C PHE A 659 25.97 -20.23 5.49
N PRO A 660 27.07 -21.00 5.60
CA PRO A 660 27.02 -22.38 6.10
C PRO A 660 26.44 -22.49 7.52
N ASP A 661 26.63 -21.47 8.36
CA ASP A 661 26.13 -21.41 9.74
C ASP A 661 24.60 -21.34 9.84
N LEU A 662 23.93 -20.97 8.73
CA LEU A 662 22.47 -20.97 8.61
C LEU A 662 21.94 -22.30 8.04
N GLY A 663 22.82 -23.29 7.83
CA GLY A 663 22.43 -24.65 7.51
C GLY A 663 21.65 -25.32 8.66
N TYR A 664 21.03 -26.46 8.36
CA TYR A 664 20.32 -27.24 9.38
C TYR A 664 20.29 -28.72 9.07
N THR A 665 20.10 -29.51 10.12
CA THR A 665 19.51 -30.86 10.06
C THR A 665 18.28 -30.89 10.95
N VAL A 666 17.16 -31.37 10.42
CA VAL A 666 15.87 -31.52 11.11
C VAL A 666 15.52 -33.00 11.17
N CYS A 667 15.25 -33.48 12.38
CA CYS A 667 14.78 -34.83 12.66
C CYS A 667 13.26 -34.86 12.72
N TRP A 668 12.64 -35.88 12.15
CA TRP A 668 11.20 -35.98 12.07
C TRP A 668 10.71 -37.43 12.09
N ARG A 669 9.44 -37.60 12.49
CA ARG A 669 8.71 -38.87 12.46
C ARG A 669 7.39 -38.71 11.73
N TRP A 670 6.92 -39.79 11.13
CA TRP A 670 5.53 -39.89 10.70
C TRP A 670 4.60 -39.80 11.91
N ARG A 671 3.45 -39.16 11.73
CA ARG A 671 2.43 -38.99 12.77
C ARG A 671 1.28 -39.97 12.64
#